data_AF-A0A9P0HR27-F1
#
_entry.id   AF-A0A9P0HR27-F1
#
_cell.length_a   1.000
_cell.length_b   1.000
_cell.length_c   1.000
_cell.angle_alpha   90.00
_cell.angle_beta   90.00
_cell.angle_gamma   90.00
#
_symmetry.space_group_name_H-M   'P 1'
#
loop_
_entity.id
_entity.type
_entity.pdbx_description
1 polymer ?
#
loop_
_entity_poly.entity_id
_entity_poly.type
_entity_poly.pdbx_seq_one_letter_code
_entity_poly.pdbx_strand_id
1 'polypeptide(L)'
;MLAAVLCVAALGHLVLGENPQVTTSYGTMKGQVLKSRDGRDFFSFTSIPYAKPPVGERRFMISEKADNWTGILDATQPIPKCFQIISPPFGPGPSGQEDCLYLNVFTPNVSGRLPVIFNIHGGAFKVGSAAELFETSKAFVDENVVYVTPNYRIGTVGFLSLEDNVIPGNMALKDQALALEWVHQEISAFGGDPNLITVVGGSAGAVCSHLICELPRTNEPPSYDPCGSRSGECEYSRRNTHQLAHEGKPQLPSDPRRVEHGAEGPFFGPVVPNPSKGWPTAQDVELSRTLVKMWANFARNQFFYLMSSQLIPLIIQPTIHGRFDNFMIDSPNLENIWLRQSPQVTTSYGTMKGQILKSRDGRDFFSFTRIPYGKPPVGERRFMISEKAENWTGIWDATRPIPSCHQAKSLFSGSGTLGQEDCLYLNVFTPNTNSRLPVIFSIHGGGFKIGTAADFGSARYFMDEDVVFVAPNYRLGTMGFLSLDDSVIPGNMGLKDQALALEWVQKEISAFGGDPNMITVIGESAGGASSNLICEAPRTNSLIKGCVSQSGNGWTPWVFLKSGVARQMALNFAKAVGCNETGLLQCLQNKPIELVGNVSLLHDEITRITDVFPVLEPVNANGALLTSWPTNANHNFPWIVGVCQDEGMIYTLQYMFVYPSMKGLNRHPGPTYFFKFNYTRGPSVPFAHIDHPGVPHGAELAYLYEPTFTSKDWPKPEDVELSKLLVKMWVNFARNQALMFSDNAAAVLCVAALGHLVLGENPQVTTSYGTMKGQVLKSRDGRDYFSFTKIPYAKPPVGERRFVISEKADNWTGTLDATQHSPYCYQGSFYGTGFLGDEDCLYLNVFTPNVNGRYPVIVYIHGGAFQAGSADLFGSAKYFMDEEVVVVYINYRLGNLGFLSMEDNAIPGNYGIKDQALALEWVYKEISAFGGDPNLITVIGIIKGCVSQSGDGWAPWAILKRGEARKMAMNLVKAVGCDGAADILKCLQGKPIEVSKNIMTLVSPVLEPETAPGAILTSWPTKANHNYPWIVGVCQDEGLVVTGRVAHGSDLAYFFESPYGPGPTWPKPADIALSKMLIKMWVNFARNQ
;
A
#
# COMPACT_ATOMS: atom_id res chain seq x y z
N MET A 1 -6.64 67.89 0.46
CA MET A 1 -5.27 67.41 0.73
C MET A 1 -5.28 66.68 2.07
N LEU A 2 -4.57 65.55 2.14
CA LEU A 2 -3.70 65.03 3.22
C LEU A 2 -4.03 65.46 4.68
N ALA A 3 -4.26 64.52 5.62
CA ALA A 3 -3.28 63.73 6.42
C ALA A 3 -2.50 64.59 7.46
N ALA A 4 -2.05 64.12 8.64
CA ALA A 4 -1.87 62.75 9.15
C ALA A 4 -2.43 62.52 10.60
N VAL A 5 -1.71 61.80 11.48
CA VAL A 5 -2.29 60.81 12.44
C VAL A 5 -1.31 60.45 13.61
N LEU A 6 -1.82 59.99 14.79
CA LEU A 6 -1.11 59.59 16.06
C LEU A 6 -0.51 60.79 16.89
N CYS A 7 -0.15 60.78 18.19
CA CYS A 7 -0.31 59.98 19.44
C CYS A 7 0.32 60.79 20.63
N VAL A 8 0.33 60.46 21.96
CA VAL A 8 -0.55 59.82 22.98
C VAL A 8 0.08 60.14 24.38
N ALA A 9 -0.61 60.32 25.53
CA ALA A 9 -0.82 59.29 26.58
C ALA A 9 -1.34 59.87 27.94
N ALA A 10 -2.06 59.04 28.72
CA ALA A 10 -2.15 59.01 30.20
C ALA A 10 -2.74 60.24 30.97
N LEU A 11 -3.13 60.21 32.27
CA LEU A 11 -2.91 59.27 33.40
C LEU A 11 -4.16 59.11 34.31
N GLY A 12 -4.18 58.05 35.13
CA GLY A 12 -5.02 57.92 36.35
C GLY A 12 -5.99 56.72 36.35
N HIS A 13 -5.98 55.79 37.32
CA HIS A 13 -5.09 55.63 38.48
C HIS A 13 -4.87 54.15 38.85
N LEU A 14 -3.77 53.85 39.53
CA LEU A 14 -3.44 52.54 40.09
C LEU A 14 -4.33 52.17 41.29
N VAL A 15 -4.57 50.86 41.47
CA VAL A 15 -4.46 50.22 42.79
C VAL A 15 -3.42 49.09 42.68
N LEU A 16 -2.20 49.35 43.16
CA LEU A 16 -1.31 48.31 43.65
C LEU A 16 -1.56 48.19 45.15
N GLY A 17 -1.70 46.98 45.68
CA GLY A 17 -2.02 46.80 47.11
C GLY A 17 -1.88 45.36 47.59
N GLU A 18 -2.77 44.47 47.14
CA GLU A 18 -2.92 43.14 47.74
C GLU A 18 -2.82 42.01 46.70
N ASN A 19 -2.23 40.89 47.12
CA ASN A 19 -2.27 39.64 46.39
C ASN A 19 -3.73 39.12 46.35
N PRO A 20 -4.20 38.59 45.21
CA PRO A 20 -5.58 38.13 45.07
C PRO A 20 -5.87 37.00 46.06
N GLN A 21 -6.90 37.15 46.89
CA GLN A 21 -7.32 36.13 47.85
C GLN A 21 -8.58 35.40 47.38
N VAL A 22 -8.58 34.08 47.50
CA VAL A 22 -9.69 33.19 47.17
C VAL A 22 -9.94 32.28 48.37
N THR A 23 -11.20 32.01 48.71
CA THR A 23 -11.57 31.07 49.78
C THR A 23 -12.32 29.88 49.20
N THR A 24 -11.80 28.69 49.53
CA THR A 24 -12.30 27.37 49.13
C THR A 24 -12.85 26.64 50.36
N SER A 25 -13.52 25.51 50.20
CA SER A 25 -13.97 24.67 51.33
C SER A 25 -12.82 24.17 52.24
N TYR A 26 -11.59 24.12 51.68
CA TYR A 26 -10.36 23.73 52.38
C TYR A 26 -9.69 24.90 53.14
N GLY A 27 -10.02 26.15 52.81
CA GLY A 27 -9.48 27.36 53.43
C GLY A 27 -9.23 28.52 52.46
N THR A 28 -8.69 29.63 52.99
CA THR A 28 -8.31 30.82 52.21
C THR A 28 -6.89 30.71 51.67
N MET A 29 -6.65 31.17 50.44
CA MET A 29 -5.33 31.22 49.81
C MET A 29 -5.08 32.57 49.14
N LYS A 30 -3.82 33.01 49.09
CA LYS A 30 -3.37 34.15 48.28
C LYS A 30 -2.65 33.64 47.03
N GLY A 31 -2.99 34.19 45.88
CA GLY A 31 -2.27 34.00 44.62
C GLY A 31 -1.36 35.20 44.31
N GLN A 32 -1.08 35.40 43.02
CA GLN A 32 -0.31 36.52 42.49
C GLN A 32 -0.93 37.05 41.18
N VAL A 33 -0.68 38.31 40.84
CA VAL A 33 -1.06 38.91 39.55
C VAL A 33 0.10 38.76 38.56
N LEU A 34 -0.16 38.23 37.37
CA LEU A 34 0.81 38.00 36.30
C LEU A 34 0.35 38.59 34.97
N LYS A 35 1.28 38.75 34.04
CA LYS A 35 1.02 39.20 32.66
C LYS A 35 0.87 38.02 31.70
N SER A 36 -0.23 38.03 30.94
CA SER A 36 -0.53 37.09 29.86
C SER A 36 0.34 37.34 28.62
N ARG A 37 0.19 36.51 27.57
CA ARG A 37 0.95 36.65 26.31
C ARG A 37 0.70 38.00 25.65
N ASP A 38 -0.55 38.47 25.67
CA ASP A 38 -1.01 39.72 25.08
C ASP A 38 -1.08 40.87 26.11
N GLY A 39 -0.37 40.73 27.24
CA GLY A 39 -0.09 41.81 28.20
C GLY A 39 -1.22 42.14 29.19
N ARG A 40 -2.29 41.33 29.21
CA ARG A 40 -3.40 41.47 30.16
C ARG A 40 -2.99 40.93 31.53
N ASP A 41 -3.51 41.54 32.60
CA ASP A 41 -3.36 41.00 33.95
C ASP A 41 -4.26 39.78 34.14
N PHE A 42 -3.74 38.75 34.80
CA PHE A 42 -4.49 37.58 35.22
C PHE A 42 -4.03 37.11 36.60
N PHE A 43 -4.87 36.36 37.30
CA PHE A 43 -4.59 35.82 38.63
C PHE A 43 -4.05 34.39 38.53
N SER A 44 -2.99 34.11 39.28
CA SER A 44 -2.28 32.83 39.29
C SER A 44 -2.22 32.29 40.71
N PHE A 45 -2.69 31.07 40.89
CA PHE A 45 -2.66 30.32 42.15
C PHE A 45 -1.96 28.99 41.89
N THR A 46 -0.73 28.84 42.39
CA THR A 46 0.13 27.68 42.13
C THR A 46 0.39 26.88 43.39
N SER A 47 0.66 25.57 43.26
CA SER A 47 0.90 24.67 44.40
C SER A 47 -0.28 24.56 45.39
N ILE A 48 -1.51 24.46 44.88
CA ILE A 48 -2.69 24.18 45.70
C ILE A 48 -2.75 22.66 45.98
N PRO A 49 -2.75 22.19 47.24
CA PRO A 49 -2.87 20.77 47.54
C PRO A 49 -4.31 20.30 47.32
N TYR A 50 -4.51 19.30 46.47
CA TYR A 50 -5.82 18.66 46.28
C TYR A 50 -5.92 17.33 47.03
N ALA A 51 -4.77 16.67 47.27
CA ALA A 51 -4.67 15.41 47.99
C ALA A 51 -3.64 15.49 49.14
N LYS A 52 -3.69 14.52 50.05
CA LYS A 52 -2.64 14.33 51.06
C LYS A 52 -1.35 13.83 50.40
N PRO A 53 -0.15 14.19 50.94
CA PRO A 53 1.13 13.71 50.43
C PRO A 53 1.17 12.16 50.30
N PRO A 54 1.47 11.59 49.12
CA PRO A 54 1.55 10.14 48.92
C PRO A 54 2.93 9.63 49.36
N VAL A 55 3.32 9.95 50.60
CA VAL A 55 4.61 9.64 51.20
C VAL A 55 4.49 8.44 52.14
N GLY A 56 5.60 7.74 52.38
CA GLY A 56 5.65 6.67 53.38
C GLY A 56 4.67 5.53 53.06
N GLU A 57 3.70 5.29 53.94
CA GLU A 57 2.66 4.25 53.76
C GLU A 57 1.66 4.60 52.65
N ARG A 58 1.42 5.90 52.36
CA ARG A 58 0.45 6.33 51.33
C ARG A 58 0.95 6.16 49.89
N ARG A 59 2.24 5.84 49.67
CA ARG A 59 2.91 5.83 48.36
C ARG A 59 2.15 5.08 47.25
N PHE A 60 1.60 3.91 47.59
CA PHE A 60 0.85 3.07 46.66
C PHE A 60 -0.66 3.02 46.96
N MET A 61 -1.12 3.79 47.93
CA MET A 61 -2.54 3.84 48.33
C MET A 61 -3.34 4.78 47.42
N ILE A 62 -4.66 4.61 47.43
CA ILE A 62 -5.58 5.60 46.83
C ILE A 62 -5.39 6.93 47.55
N SER A 63 -5.36 8.03 46.78
CA SER A 63 -5.18 9.38 47.32
C SER A 63 -6.40 9.83 48.13
N GLU A 64 -6.16 10.42 49.30
CA GLU A 64 -7.17 11.07 50.14
C GLU A 64 -7.22 12.57 49.83
N LYS A 65 -8.40 13.21 49.95
CA LYS A 65 -8.54 14.69 49.90
C LYS A 65 -7.59 15.38 50.87
N ALA A 66 -7.00 16.50 50.47
CA ALA A 66 -6.12 17.30 51.32
C ALA A 66 -6.80 17.71 52.65
N ASP A 67 -6.01 17.85 53.71
CA ASP A 67 -6.50 18.36 55.00
C ASP A 67 -6.68 19.89 54.93
N ASN A 68 -7.76 20.41 55.56
CA ASN A 68 -8.04 21.86 55.60
C ASN A 68 -6.90 22.64 56.28
N TRP A 69 -6.50 23.78 55.72
CA TRP A 69 -5.41 24.60 56.25
C TRP A 69 -5.90 25.77 57.09
N THR A 70 -5.20 26.05 58.20
CA THR A 70 -5.50 27.18 59.08
C THR A 70 -4.71 28.42 58.69
N GLY A 71 -5.40 29.51 58.32
CA GLY A 71 -4.79 30.76 57.86
C GLY A 71 -4.86 30.91 56.33
N ILE A 72 -3.96 31.73 55.77
CA ILE A 72 -3.91 32.01 54.33
C ILE A 72 -2.78 31.20 53.69
N LEU A 73 -3.13 30.22 52.86
CA LEU A 73 -2.17 29.43 52.07
C LEU A 73 -1.44 30.30 51.04
N ASP A 74 -0.12 30.12 50.90
CA ASP A 74 0.71 30.84 49.94
C ASP A 74 0.75 30.15 48.57
N ALA A 75 -0.31 30.32 47.79
CA ALA A 75 -0.45 29.76 46.44
C ALA A 75 0.33 30.58 45.38
N THR A 76 1.57 30.97 45.69
CA THR A 76 2.50 31.65 44.75
C THR A 76 3.73 30.81 44.42
N GLN A 77 3.93 29.70 45.13
CA GLN A 77 5.14 28.88 45.02
C GLN A 77 5.14 27.97 43.79
N PRO A 78 6.31 27.66 43.17
CA PRO A 78 6.41 26.74 42.04
C PRO A 78 5.97 25.32 42.40
N ILE A 79 5.20 24.67 41.53
CA ILE A 79 4.64 23.35 41.78
C ILE A 79 5.71 22.23 41.82
N PRO A 80 5.82 21.45 42.91
CA PRO A 80 6.87 20.44 43.06
C PRO A 80 6.65 19.25 42.13
N LYS A 81 7.63 18.92 41.29
CA LYS A 81 7.53 17.79 40.35
C LYS A 81 7.43 16.46 41.10
N CYS A 82 6.55 15.56 40.63
CA CYS A 82 6.50 14.19 41.12
C CYS A 82 7.80 13.42 40.81
N PHE A 83 8.16 12.50 41.71
CA PHE A 83 9.33 11.64 41.58
C PHE A 83 9.31 10.85 40.26
N GLN A 84 10.39 10.96 39.50
CA GLN A 84 10.56 10.39 38.17
C GLN A 84 12.02 10.04 37.91
N ILE A 85 12.27 8.99 37.11
CA ILE A 85 13.63 8.53 36.77
C ILE A 85 13.89 8.86 35.30
N ILE A 86 14.83 9.76 35.04
CA ILE A 86 15.18 10.22 33.70
C ILE A 86 16.51 9.58 33.28
N SER A 87 16.44 8.64 32.33
CA SER A 87 17.64 7.95 31.81
C SER A 87 18.40 8.82 30.80
N PRO A 88 19.75 8.76 30.76
CA PRO A 88 20.52 9.32 29.66
C PRO A 88 20.06 8.76 28.29
N PRO A 89 20.02 9.57 27.21
CA PRO A 89 20.53 10.94 27.11
C PRO A 89 19.58 12.04 27.64
N PHE A 90 18.40 11.69 28.15
CA PHE A 90 17.32 12.66 28.41
C PHE A 90 17.40 13.42 29.74
N GLY A 91 18.27 13.01 30.67
CA GLY A 91 18.47 13.71 31.94
C GLY A 91 19.45 13.03 32.90
N PRO A 92 19.76 13.67 34.05
CA PRO A 92 20.81 13.25 34.98
C PRO A 92 20.35 12.24 36.05
N GLY A 93 19.38 11.37 35.76
CA GLY A 93 18.87 10.35 36.69
C GLY A 93 17.56 10.74 37.41
N PRO A 94 17.37 10.34 38.68
CA PRO A 94 16.16 10.64 39.45
C PRO A 94 15.93 12.14 39.67
N SER A 95 14.68 12.58 39.63
CA SER A 95 14.26 13.96 39.84
C SER A 95 12.86 14.04 40.45
N GLY A 96 12.50 15.18 41.05
CA GLY A 96 11.23 15.36 41.74
C GLY A 96 11.17 14.72 43.13
N GLN A 97 10.00 14.79 43.77
CA GLN A 97 9.74 14.31 45.14
C GLN A 97 8.42 13.54 45.23
N GLU A 98 8.21 12.79 46.31
CA GLU A 98 6.96 12.05 46.54
C GLU A 98 5.79 12.99 46.88
N ASP A 99 6.04 14.05 47.67
CA ASP A 99 5.02 15.05 48.01
C ASP A 99 4.78 16.01 46.82
N CYS A 100 3.87 15.62 45.93
CA CYS A 100 3.70 16.27 44.63
C CYS A 100 2.25 16.42 44.15
N LEU A 101 1.24 16.01 44.92
CA LEU A 101 -0.18 16.00 44.52
C LEU A 101 -0.84 17.38 44.70
N TYR A 102 -0.32 18.32 43.93
CA TYR A 102 -0.76 19.70 43.85
C TYR A 102 -1.34 20.01 42.46
N LEU A 103 -2.09 21.10 42.35
CA LEU A 103 -2.52 21.68 41.09
C LEU A 103 -2.30 23.19 41.07
N ASN A 104 -2.40 23.78 39.88
CA ASN A 104 -2.39 25.22 39.66
C ASN A 104 -3.69 25.67 39.00
N VAL A 105 -4.18 26.85 39.36
CA VAL A 105 -5.32 27.53 38.72
C VAL A 105 -4.87 28.89 38.22
N PHE A 106 -5.07 29.16 36.94
CA PHE A 106 -4.79 30.43 36.28
C PHE A 106 -6.10 30.99 35.74
N THR A 107 -6.53 32.14 36.24
CA THR A 107 -7.84 32.75 35.90
C THR A 107 -7.71 34.22 35.50
N PRO A 108 -8.33 34.66 34.40
CA PRO A 108 -8.35 36.07 34.02
C PRO A 108 -9.32 36.90 34.88
N ASN A 109 -10.24 36.28 35.63
CA ASN A 109 -11.07 36.95 36.62
C ASN A 109 -11.59 35.97 37.68
N VAL A 110 -11.35 36.25 38.97
CA VAL A 110 -11.92 35.48 40.09
C VAL A 110 -13.44 35.64 40.26
N SER A 111 -14.05 36.59 39.54
CA SER A 111 -15.50 36.79 39.50
C SER A 111 -16.08 36.45 38.12
N GLY A 112 -17.00 35.48 38.06
CA GLY A 112 -17.66 35.10 36.81
C GLY A 112 -18.11 33.64 36.76
N ARG A 113 -18.40 33.19 35.54
CA ARG A 113 -18.67 31.80 35.15
C ARG A 113 -17.98 31.53 33.82
N LEU A 114 -16.66 31.45 33.88
CA LEU A 114 -15.78 31.25 32.74
C LEU A 114 -15.66 29.74 32.43
N PRO A 115 -15.42 29.34 31.16
CA PRO A 115 -15.09 27.96 30.84
C PRO A 115 -13.80 27.54 31.55
N VAL A 116 -13.67 26.25 31.85
CA VAL A 116 -12.51 25.67 32.54
C VAL A 116 -11.83 24.67 31.61
N ILE A 117 -10.51 24.78 31.42
CA ILE A 117 -9.69 23.76 30.77
C ILE A 117 -8.80 23.10 31.83
N PHE A 118 -8.91 21.79 31.96
CA PHE A 118 -8.14 20.95 32.88
C PHE A 118 -7.12 20.14 32.05
N ASN A 119 -5.85 20.56 32.03
CA ASN A 119 -4.82 19.94 31.18
C ASN A 119 -3.94 18.97 31.95
N ILE A 120 -4.09 17.68 31.64
CA ILE A 120 -3.30 16.57 32.18
C ILE A 120 -1.98 16.47 31.39
N HIS A 121 -0.85 16.69 32.06
CA HIS A 121 0.46 16.68 31.40
C HIS A 121 0.83 15.28 30.84
N GLY A 122 1.58 15.29 29.74
CA GLY A 122 2.13 14.08 29.10
C GLY A 122 3.39 13.55 29.79
N GLY A 123 4.18 12.77 29.03
CA GLY A 123 5.48 12.23 29.47
C GLY A 123 5.56 10.69 29.52
N ALA A 124 4.89 10.00 28.61
CA ALA A 124 4.94 8.53 28.45
C ALA A 124 4.73 7.72 29.73
N PHE A 125 3.89 8.23 30.65
CA PHE A 125 3.60 7.70 31.99
C PHE A 125 4.82 7.58 32.93
N LYS A 126 5.98 8.20 32.60
CA LYS A 126 7.25 8.03 33.32
C LYS A 126 7.89 9.33 33.79
N VAL A 127 7.62 10.45 33.11
CA VAL A 127 8.22 11.78 33.36
C VAL A 127 7.16 12.89 33.18
N GLY A 128 7.53 14.14 33.44
CA GLY A 128 6.71 15.34 33.21
C GLY A 128 6.25 16.05 34.47
N SER A 129 5.64 17.22 34.33
CA SER A 129 4.98 17.98 35.41
C SER A 129 4.05 19.08 34.90
N ALA A 130 3.02 19.42 35.67
CA ALA A 130 2.19 20.60 35.48
C ALA A 130 2.97 21.93 35.44
N ALA A 131 4.19 21.96 36.00
CA ALA A 131 5.11 23.10 35.89
C ALA A 131 5.46 23.44 34.42
N GLU A 132 5.54 22.44 33.55
CA GLU A 132 5.88 22.62 32.12
C GLU A 132 4.73 23.26 31.32
N LEU A 133 3.52 23.26 31.87
CA LEU A 133 2.32 23.87 31.27
C LEU A 133 2.12 25.35 31.69
N PHE A 134 3.01 25.94 32.49
CA PHE A 134 2.88 27.32 32.98
C PHE A 134 2.83 28.35 31.84
N GLU A 135 3.74 28.28 30.86
CA GLU A 135 3.73 29.18 29.69
C GLU A 135 2.52 28.97 28.77
N THR A 136 1.90 27.78 28.82
CA THR A 136 0.64 27.50 28.11
C THR A 136 -0.53 28.27 28.71
N SER A 137 -0.58 28.41 30.04
CA SER A 137 -1.67 29.12 30.73
C SER A 137 -1.82 30.57 30.28
N LYS A 138 -0.69 31.27 30.07
CA LYS A 138 -0.63 32.68 29.63
C LYS A 138 -1.33 32.95 28.30
N ALA A 139 -1.48 31.93 27.45
CA ALA A 139 -2.22 32.04 26.20
C ALA A 139 -3.72 31.75 26.37
N PHE A 140 -4.10 30.83 27.26
CA PHE A 140 -5.51 30.47 27.49
C PHE A 140 -6.28 31.51 28.31
N VAL A 141 -5.63 32.16 29.29
CA VAL A 141 -6.24 33.30 30.01
C VAL A 141 -6.50 34.47 29.05
N ASP A 142 -5.72 34.62 27.99
CA ASP A 142 -5.95 35.60 26.92
C ASP A 142 -7.19 35.32 26.06
N GLU A 143 -7.79 34.13 26.18
CA GLU A 143 -9.08 33.78 25.57
C GLU A 143 -10.22 33.71 26.59
N ASN A 144 -10.06 34.33 27.76
CA ASN A 144 -11.04 34.36 28.86
C ASN A 144 -11.43 32.95 29.36
N VAL A 145 -10.43 32.07 29.50
CA VAL A 145 -10.58 30.70 30.02
C VAL A 145 -9.86 30.55 31.35
N VAL A 146 -10.45 29.81 32.30
CA VAL A 146 -9.75 29.36 33.52
C VAL A 146 -8.96 28.11 33.17
N TYR A 147 -7.64 28.15 33.34
CA TYR A 147 -6.74 27.07 32.95
C TYR A 147 -6.17 26.40 34.20
N VAL A 148 -6.28 25.07 34.28
CA VAL A 148 -5.94 24.27 35.46
C VAL A 148 -4.97 23.16 35.09
N THR A 149 -3.92 22.97 35.89
CA THR A 149 -2.88 21.95 35.64
C THR A 149 -2.54 21.15 36.91
N PRO A 150 -2.94 19.86 37.00
CA PRO A 150 -2.58 18.98 38.12
C PRO A 150 -1.29 18.22 37.87
N ASN A 151 -0.51 17.99 38.92
CA ASN A 151 0.45 16.90 39.00
C ASN A 151 -0.26 15.60 39.45
N TYR A 152 0.33 14.45 39.12
CA TYR A 152 -0.15 13.12 39.53
C TYR A 152 1.02 12.13 39.62
N ARG A 153 0.89 11.04 40.38
CA ARG A 153 1.96 10.03 40.48
C ARG A 153 2.28 9.40 39.12
N ILE A 154 3.57 9.25 38.81
CA ILE A 154 4.08 8.74 37.54
C ILE A 154 5.07 7.59 37.75
N GLY A 155 5.37 6.84 36.68
CA GLY A 155 6.19 5.65 36.73
C GLY A 155 5.61 4.59 37.68
N THR A 156 6.49 3.88 38.38
CA THR A 156 6.12 2.78 39.29
C THR A 156 5.16 3.23 40.40
N VAL A 157 5.32 4.44 40.96
CA VAL A 157 4.40 4.92 42.02
C VAL A 157 3.01 5.32 41.49
N GLY A 158 2.88 5.58 40.19
CA GLY A 158 1.59 5.86 39.55
C GLY A 158 0.85 4.62 39.05
N PHE A 159 1.58 3.62 38.55
CA PHE A 159 1.00 2.55 37.73
C PHE A 159 1.33 1.10 38.15
N LEU A 160 2.11 0.89 39.22
CA LEU A 160 2.32 -0.47 39.76
C LEU A 160 0.99 -1.08 40.21
N SER A 161 0.74 -2.33 39.78
CA SER A 161 -0.27 -3.21 40.34
C SER A 161 0.40 -4.49 40.84
N LEU A 162 -0.13 -5.07 41.91
CA LEU A 162 0.18 -6.43 42.36
C LEU A 162 -0.97 -7.42 42.11
N GLU A 163 -2.03 -6.98 41.40
CA GLU A 163 -3.28 -7.72 41.18
C GLU A 163 -4.02 -8.14 42.48
N ASP A 164 -3.67 -7.51 43.60
CA ASP A 164 -4.30 -7.64 44.90
C ASP A 164 -5.08 -6.38 45.33
N ASN A 165 -5.77 -6.47 46.47
CA ASN A 165 -6.54 -5.36 47.04
C ASN A 165 -5.67 -4.32 47.79
N VAL A 166 -4.35 -4.50 47.87
CA VAL A 166 -3.42 -3.63 48.60
C VAL A 166 -2.76 -2.63 47.64
N ILE A 167 -2.31 -3.10 46.47
CA ILE A 167 -1.81 -2.28 45.36
C ILE A 167 -2.62 -2.61 44.08
N PRO A 168 -3.89 -2.16 44.00
CA PRO A 168 -4.82 -2.47 42.90
C PRO A 168 -4.58 -1.64 41.62
N GLY A 169 -3.38 -1.10 41.42
CA GLY A 169 -3.01 -0.36 40.20
C GLY A 169 -3.63 1.03 40.02
N ASN A 170 -3.16 1.69 38.95
CA ASN A 170 -3.72 2.91 38.37
C ASN A 170 -3.92 4.09 39.35
N MET A 171 -3.02 4.24 40.32
CA MET A 171 -3.04 5.34 41.29
C MET A 171 -2.91 6.71 40.63
N ALA A 172 -2.18 6.81 39.53
CA ALA A 172 -2.09 8.00 38.67
C ALA A 172 -3.44 8.51 38.18
N LEU A 173 -4.35 7.62 37.76
CA LEU A 173 -5.69 8.00 37.29
C LEU A 173 -6.59 8.40 38.45
N LYS A 174 -6.41 7.79 39.63
CA LYS A 174 -7.14 8.14 40.86
C LYS A 174 -6.73 9.52 41.38
N ASP A 175 -5.42 9.85 41.33
CA ASP A 175 -4.89 11.19 41.63
C ASP A 175 -5.53 12.25 40.73
N GLN A 176 -5.54 12.02 39.41
CA GLN A 176 -6.12 12.95 38.45
C GLN A 176 -7.65 13.08 38.59
N ALA A 177 -8.35 11.98 38.89
CA ALA A 177 -9.79 12.00 39.15
C ALA A 177 -10.12 12.80 40.42
N LEU A 178 -9.33 12.66 41.49
CA LEU A 178 -9.46 13.44 42.72
C LEU A 178 -9.15 14.93 42.49
N ALA A 179 -8.14 15.25 41.68
CA ALA A 179 -7.87 16.62 41.25
C ALA A 179 -9.04 17.21 40.44
N LEU A 180 -9.69 16.42 39.58
CA LEU A 180 -10.87 16.84 38.82
C LEU A 180 -12.10 17.02 39.73
N GLU A 181 -12.26 16.18 40.75
CA GLU A 181 -13.30 16.34 41.79
C GLU A 181 -13.10 17.66 42.56
N TRP A 182 -11.86 17.96 42.97
CA TRP A 182 -11.50 19.22 43.63
C TRP A 182 -11.84 20.42 42.74
N VAL A 183 -11.52 20.36 41.44
CA VAL A 183 -11.87 21.43 40.49
C VAL A 183 -13.38 21.59 40.35
N HIS A 184 -14.13 20.49 40.23
CA HIS A 184 -15.59 20.57 40.15
C HIS A 184 -16.24 21.12 41.44
N GLN A 185 -15.59 20.97 42.59
CA GLN A 185 -16.04 21.52 43.88
C GLN A 185 -15.65 23.00 44.07
N GLU A 186 -14.42 23.40 43.73
CA GLU A 186 -13.86 24.69 44.13
C GLU A 186 -13.70 25.74 43.02
N ILE A 187 -13.78 25.38 41.72
CA ILE A 187 -13.38 26.30 40.63
C ILE A 187 -14.23 27.56 40.51
N SER A 188 -15.46 27.57 41.04
CA SER A 188 -16.28 28.79 41.15
C SER A 188 -15.67 29.87 42.03
N ALA A 189 -14.86 29.51 43.02
CA ALA A 189 -14.12 30.48 43.84
C ALA A 189 -13.03 31.23 43.03
N PHE A 190 -12.66 30.68 41.85
CA PHE A 190 -11.70 31.25 40.90
C PHE A 190 -12.39 31.79 39.63
N GLY A 191 -13.71 31.95 39.65
CA GLY A 191 -14.52 32.49 38.54
C GLY A 191 -14.85 31.48 37.43
N GLY A 192 -14.55 30.19 37.60
CA GLY A 192 -14.89 29.12 36.64
C GLY A 192 -16.30 28.56 36.84
N ASP A 193 -16.95 28.13 35.76
CA ASP A 193 -18.20 27.36 35.83
C ASP A 193 -17.89 25.86 35.95
N PRO A 194 -18.25 25.18 37.05
CA PRO A 194 -17.97 23.77 37.26
C PRO A 194 -18.75 22.85 36.32
N ASN A 195 -19.75 23.38 35.60
CA ASN A 195 -20.52 22.67 34.58
C ASN A 195 -19.88 22.74 33.18
N LEU A 196 -18.84 23.58 33.00
CA LEU A 196 -18.13 23.78 31.73
C LEU A 196 -16.64 23.47 31.87
N ILE A 197 -16.33 22.29 32.44
CA ILE A 197 -14.97 21.77 32.57
C ILE A 197 -14.64 20.85 31.38
N THR A 198 -13.66 21.26 30.58
CA THR A 198 -13.12 20.49 29.46
C THR A 198 -11.78 19.89 29.86
N VAL A 199 -11.70 18.55 29.89
CA VAL A 199 -10.46 17.80 30.12
C VAL A 199 -9.67 17.70 28.82
N VAL A 200 -8.37 18.01 28.86
CA VAL A 200 -7.45 17.91 27.72
C VAL A 200 -6.10 17.32 28.17
N GLY A 201 -5.30 16.84 27.22
CA GLY A 201 -3.93 16.41 27.49
C GLY A 201 -3.21 15.99 26.21
N GLY A 202 -1.89 15.89 26.27
CA GLY A 202 -1.05 15.46 25.14
C GLY A 202 -0.27 14.18 25.44
N SER A 203 0.00 13.36 24.42
CA SER A 203 0.69 12.06 24.58
C SER A 203 -0.03 11.20 25.65
N ALA A 204 0.69 10.70 26.66
CA ALA A 204 0.12 10.01 27.82
C ALA A 204 -1.05 10.76 28.49
N GLY A 205 -1.01 12.09 28.52
CA GLY A 205 -2.07 12.94 29.05
C GLY A 205 -3.37 12.86 28.25
N ALA A 206 -3.30 12.59 26.94
CA ALA A 206 -4.50 12.37 26.11
C ALA A 206 -5.17 11.03 26.45
N VAL A 207 -4.37 9.98 26.69
CA VAL A 207 -4.85 8.67 27.12
C VAL A 207 -5.52 8.77 28.50
N CYS A 208 -4.86 9.46 29.44
CA CYS A 208 -5.43 9.80 30.74
C CYS A 208 -6.75 10.57 30.64
N SER A 209 -6.82 11.58 29.75
CA SER A 209 -8.01 12.40 29.52
C SER A 209 -9.21 11.57 29.08
N HIS A 210 -9.02 10.66 28.13
CA HIS A 210 -10.06 9.73 27.71
C HIS A 210 -10.47 8.80 28.85
N LEU A 211 -9.50 8.12 29.49
CA LEU A 211 -9.80 7.14 30.55
C LEU A 211 -10.58 7.73 31.72
N ILE A 212 -10.35 9.00 32.09
CA ILE A 212 -11.06 9.66 33.21
C ILE A 212 -12.48 10.08 32.83
N CYS A 213 -12.72 10.43 31.58
CA CYS A 213 -14.08 10.68 31.09
C CYS A 213 -14.94 9.40 31.06
N GLU A 214 -14.33 8.22 30.93
CA GLU A 214 -14.99 6.90 30.97
C GLU A 214 -15.18 6.33 32.39
N LEU A 215 -14.65 6.98 33.45
CA LEU A 215 -14.80 6.47 34.82
C LEU A 215 -16.25 6.61 35.33
N PRO A 216 -16.87 5.55 35.91
CA PRO A 216 -18.24 5.60 36.41
C PRO A 216 -18.35 6.55 37.62
N ARG A 217 -19.25 7.54 37.51
CA ARG A 217 -19.41 8.64 38.49
C ARG A 217 -20.26 8.24 39.72
N THR A 218 -19.75 7.38 40.61
CA THR A 218 -20.39 7.12 41.92
C THR A 218 -19.39 6.88 43.05
N ASN A 219 -19.51 7.67 44.13
CA ASN A 219 -18.80 7.47 45.40
C ASN A 219 -19.53 6.49 46.32
N GLU A 220 -19.61 5.20 45.95
CA GLU A 220 -19.99 4.13 46.88
C GLU A 220 -19.03 2.93 46.79
N PRO A 221 -18.62 2.32 47.91
CA PRO A 221 -17.83 1.09 47.91
C PRO A 221 -18.70 -0.12 47.53
N PRO A 222 -18.16 -1.13 46.84
CA PRO A 222 -18.91 -2.34 46.50
C PRO A 222 -19.29 -3.10 47.78
N SER A 223 -20.58 -3.14 48.09
CA SER A 223 -21.11 -3.97 49.17
C SER A 223 -21.08 -5.46 48.78
N TYR A 224 -20.76 -6.31 49.75
CA TYR A 224 -20.48 -7.74 49.55
C TYR A 224 -21.60 -8.56 50.18
N ASP A 225 -22.33 -9.35 49.37
CA ASP A 225 -23.32 -10.32 49.86
C ASP A 225 -23.17 -11.69 49.14
N PRO A 226 -22.72 -12.76 49.85
CA PRO A 226 -22.45 -14.05 49.24
C PRO A 226 -23.61 -15.07 49.38
N CYS A 227 -24.29 -15.32 48.26
CA CYS A 227 -24.93 -16.60 47.92
C CYS A 227 -25.98 -17.19 48.89
N GLY A 228 -27.22 -16.69 48.82
CA GLY A 228 -28.40 -17.42 49.32
C GLY A 228 -28.81 -18.58 48.39
N SER A 229 -28.73 -19.83 48.86
CA SER A 229 -28.98 -21.02 48.05
C SER A 229 -30.46 -21.39 47.86
N ARG A 230 -30.93 -21.56 46.61
CA ARG A 230 -31.79 -22.68 46.14
C ARG A 230 -32.11 -22.58 44.64
N SER A 231 -32.43 -23.74 44.06
CA SER A 231 -32.93 -24.01 42.70
C SER A 231 -33.79 -22.92 42.03
N GLY A 232 -33.43 -22.54 40.80
CA GLY A 232 -34.25 -21.72 39.91
C GLY A 232 -33.40 -20.97 38.88
N GLU A 233 -33.84 -20.92 37.62
CA GLU A 233 -33.13 -20.25 36.53
C GLU A 233 -33.22 -18.72 36.66
N CYS A 234 -32.13 -18.04 36.28
CA CYS A 234 -32.13 -16.59 36.00
C CYS A 234 -31.26 -16.33 34.76
N GLU A 235 -31.84 -16.57 33.57
CA GLU A 235 -31.22 -16.17 32.32
C GLU A 235 -31.33 -14.64 32.12
N TYR A 236 -30.23 -13.91 32.30
CA TYR A 236 -29.77 -12.95 31.28
C TYR A 236 -28.33 -12.46 31.54
N SER A 237 -27.63 -12.10 30.45
CA SER A 237 -26.44 -11.25 30.44
C SER A 237 -25.26 -11.60 31.39
N ARG A 238 -24.61 -12.75 31.17
CA ARG A 238 -23.17 -12.91 31.45
C ARG A 238 -22.41 -13.47 30.25
N ARG A 239 -21.88 -12.58 29.42
CA ARG A 239 -20.75 -12.83 28.50
C ARG A 239 -19.81 -11.63 28.54
N ASN A 240 -18.54 -11.87 28.20
CA ASN A 240 -17.50 -10.86 27.96
C ASN A 240 -16.92 -10.09 29.18
N THR A 241 -16.57 -10.78 30.27
CA THR A 241 -15.37 -10.47 31.08
C THR A 241 -14.97 -11.66 31.97
N HIS A 242 -14.25 -12.64 31.42
CA HIS A 242 -13.26 -13.52 32.09
C HIS A 242 -12.93 -14.76 31.22
N GLN A 243 -11.95 -14.65 30.31
CA GLN A 243 -11.09 -15.77 29.88
C GLN A 243 -9.90 -15.30 28.99
N LEU A 244 -9.10 -14.36 29.51
CA LEU A 244 -7.78 -14.02 28.95
C LEU A 244 -6.76 -13.79 30.08
N ALA A 245 -6.49 -14.85 30.86
CA ALA A 245 -5.36 -14.93 31.77
C ALA A 245 -4.97 -16.39 31.97
N HIS A 246 -3.67 -16.69 31.88
CA HIS A 246 -3.02 -18.00 32.03
C HIS A 246 -3.38 -19.05 30.95
N GLU A 247 -2.46 -19.89 30.45
CA GLU A 247 -1.07 -20.11 30.87
C GLU A 247 -0.14 -20.46 29.69
N GLY A 248 1.09 -19.93 29.68
CA GLY A 248 2.05 -20.12 28.58
C GLY A 248 3.26 -19.17 28.68
N LYS A 249 4.28 -19.56 29.47
CA LYS A 249 5.38 -18.67 29.90
C LYS A 249 6.32 -18.25 28.75
N PRO A 250 6.67 -16.96 28.58
CA PRO A 250 7.75 -16.53 27.71
C PRO A 250 9.13 -16.78 28.35
N GLN A 251 10.12 -17.16 27.55
CA GLN A 251 11.54 -17.02 27.91
C GLN A 251 12.11 -15.71 27.36
N LEU A 252 13.03 -15.08 28.10
CA LEU A 252 13.79 -13.90 27.68
C LEU A 252 15.07 -14.32 26.94
N PRO A 253 15.35 -13.73 25.77
CA PRO A 253 16.71 -13.58 25.25
C PRO A 253 17.26 -12.17 25.52
N SER A 254 18.55 -12.09 25.84
CA SER A 254 19.29 -10.85 26.08
C SER A 254 20.19 -10.48 24.89
N ASP A 255 20.11 -9.24 24.39
CA ASP A 255 21.23 -8.33 24.04
C ASP A 255 20.68 -7.01 23.44
N PRO A 256 21.17 -5.80 23.79
CA PRO A 256 20.58 -4.54 23.31
C PRO A 256 21.41 -3.85 22.22
N ARG A 257 20.77 -3.47 21.09
CA ARG A 257 21.35 -2.52 20.12
C ARG A 257 20.35 -1.44 19.70
N ARG A 258 20.87 -0.21 19.68
CA ARG A 258 20.19 1.08 19.69
C ARG A 258 19.12 1.27 18.59
N VAL A 259 18.04 1.97 18.94
CA VAL A 259 17.31 2.85 18.03
C VAL A 259 17.54 4.28 18.52
N GLU A 260 18.20 5.11 17.71
CA GLU A 260 18.39 6.54 17.99
C GLU A 260 17.31 7.34 17.25
N HIS A 261 16.26 7.73 17.97
CA HIS A 261 15.30 8.74 17.53
C HIS A 261 15.18 9.84 18.58
N GLY A 262 15.50 11.08 18.17
CA GLY A 262 15.33 12.27 19.00
C GLY A 262 13.85 12.57 19.20
N ALA A 263 13.45 12.84 20.45
CA ALA A 263 12.06 13.02 20.82
C ALA A 263 11.59 14.48 20.65
N GLU A 264 11.09 14.83 19.46
CA GLU A 264 10.29 16.04 19.22
C GLU A 264 8.98 15.67 18.49
N GLY A 265 8.03 15.09 19.23
CA GLY A 265 6.63 14.98 18.80
C GLY A 265 5.86 16.29 19.04
N PRO A 266 4.67 16.49 18.44
CA PRO A 266 3.92 17.73 18.58
C PRO A 266 3.47 17.96 20.03
N PHE A 267 3.92 19.08 20.61
CA PHE A 267 3.52 19.51 21.95
C PHE A 267 2.08 20.04 21.95
N PHE A 268 1.28 19.62 22.93
CA PHE A 268 -0.03 20.23 23.21
C PHE A 268 0.17 21.54 24.00
N GLY A 269 0.39 22.64 23.28
CA GLY A 269 0.51 23.99 23.84
C GLY A 269 0.79 25.04 22.74
N PRO A 270 0.75 26.34 23.06
CA PRO A 270 1.27 27.38 22.18
C PRO A 270 2.77 27.15 21.93
N VAL A 271 3.26 27.54 20.74
CA VAL A 271 4.69 27.40 20.39
C VAL A 271 5.55 28.27 21.33
N VAL A 272 6.30 27.61 22.22
CA VAL A 272 7.22 28.23 23.19
C VAL A 272 8.60 28.38 22.54
N PRO A 273 9.33 29.50 22.70
CA PRO A 273 10.65 29.68 22.10
C PRO A 273 11.66 28.60 22.55
N ASN A 274 12.34 27.99 21.58
CA ASN A 274 13.34 26.95 21.80
C ASN A 274 14.73 27.59 22.02
N PRO A 275 15.38 27.43 23.20
CA PRO A 275 16.64 28.10 23.51
C PRO A 275 17.81 27.80 22.55
N SER A 276 17.77 26.69 21.80
CA SER A 276 18.82 26.28 20.86
C SER A 276 18.43 26.38 19.38
N LYS A 277 17.18 26.73 19.04
CA LYS A 277 16.70 26.83 17.65
C LYS A 277 16.20 28.22 17.24
N GLY A 278 16.10 29.17 18.19
CA GLY A 278 15.69 30.55 17.93
C GLY A 278 14.20 30.82 18.20
N TRP A 279 13.77 32.03 17.84
CA TRP A 279 12.39 32.47 18.04
C TRP A 279 11.43 31.85 17.01
N PRO A 280 10.17 31.53 17.39
CA PRO A 280 9.15 31.08 16.45
C PRO A 280 8.85 32.15 15.40
N THR A 281 8.49 31.72 14.18
CA THR A 281 8.14 32.64 13.10
C THR A 281 6.79 33.32 13.38
N ALA A 282 6.49 34.41 12.66
CA ALA A 282 5.18 35.05 12.73
C ALA A 282 4.01 34.09 12.38
N GLN A 283 4.26 33.09 11.53
CA GLN A 283 3.27 32.06 11.19
C GLN A 283 3.06 31.06 12.35
N ASP A 284 4.12 30.65 13.03
CA ASP A 284 4.02 29.78 14.22
C ASP A 284 3.26 30.47 15.36
N VAL A 285 3.48 31.79 15.53
CA VAL A 285 2.76 32.61 16.51
C VAL A 285 1.28 32.76 16.16
N GLU A 286 0.92 32.94 14.89
CA GLU A 286 -0.50 33.04 14.48
C GLU A 286 -1.22 31.69 14.49
N LEU A 287 -0.53 30.59 14.13
CA LEU A 287 -1.02 29.23 14.32
C LEU A 287 -1.27 28.94 15.80
N SER A 288 -0.32 29.29 16.68
CA SER A 288 -0.44 29.22 18.13
C SER A 288 -1.64 30.03 18.66
N ARG A 289 -1.86 31.25 18.17
CA ARG A 289 -3.06 32.06 18.47
C ARG A 289 -4.35 31.36 18.03
N THR A 290 -4.37 30.78 16.83
CA THR A 290 -5.56 30.13 16.25
C THR A 290 -5.92 28.83 16.98
N LEU A 291 -4.92 28.00 17.32
CA LEU A 291 -5.11 26.79 18.12
C LEU A 291 -5.71 27.09 19.50
N VAL A 292 -5.17 28.08 20.20
CA VAL A 292 -5.66 28.47 21.54
C VAL A 292 -7.09 29.03 21.46
N LYS A 293 -7.41 29.83 20.44
CA LYS A 293 -8.78 30.26 20.13
C LYS A 293 -9.74 29.10 19.87
N MET A 294 -9.31 28.10 19.10
CA MET A 294 -10.10 26.91 18.81
C MET A 294 -10.45 26.12 20.08
N TRP A 295 -9.44 25.86 20.94
CA TRP A 295 -9.65 25.16 22.21
C TRP A 295 -10.46 25.97 23.22
N ALA A 296 -10.28 27.29 23.27
CA ALA A 296 -11.11 28.17 24.10
C ALA A 296 -12.57 28.25 23.60
N ASN A 297 -12.79 28.29 22.28
CA ASN A 297 -14.13 28.17 21.69
C ASN A 297 -14.77 26.83 22.04
N PHE A 298 -14.01 25.73 21.97
CA PHE A 298 -14.49 24.41 22.37
C PHE A 298 -14.88 24.39 23.86
N ALA A 299 -14.03 24.90 24.77
CA ALA A 299 -14.35 24.95 26.19
C ALA A 299 -15.56 25.85 26.52
N ARG A 300 -15.77 26.97 25.79
CA ARG A 300 -16.96 27.83 25.95
C ARG A 300 -18.26 27.17 25.50
N ASN A 301 -18.24 26.40 24.40
CA ASN A 301 -19.45 25.95 23.71
C ASN A 301 -19.70 24.43 23.81
N GLN A 302 -18.71 23.64 24.24
CA GLN A 302 -18.62 22.19 24.12
C GLN A 302 -18.75 21.65 22.67
N PHE A 303 -18.57 22.53 21.67
CA PHE A 303 -18.61 22.23 20.24
C PHE A 303 -17.52 23.00 19.48
N PHE A 304 -16.96 22.40 18.43
CA PHE A 304 -15.94 23.04 17.59
C PHE A 304 -16.55 24.02 16.57
N TYR A 305 -16.68 25.29 16.96
CA TYR A 305 -16.88 26.38 16.00
C TYR A 305 -15.58 26.68 15.23
N LEU A 306 -15.41 26.05 14.07
CA LEU A 306 -14.34 26.34 13.12
C LEU A 306 -14.56 27.72 12.47
N MET A 307 -13.78 28.70 12.89
CA MET A 307 -13.82 30.07 12.37
C MET A 307 -13.16 30.15 10.98
N SER A 308 -14.00 30.09 9.94
CA SER A 308 -13.66 30.16 8.51
C SER A 308 -12.92 28.94 7.93
N SER A 309 -13.17 28.65 6.65
CA SER A 309 -12.62 27.52 5.91
C SER A 309 -11.16 27.68 5.47
N GLN A 310 -10.54 28.85 5.69
CA GLN A 310 -9.22 29.18 5.15
C GLN A 310 -8.03 28.75 6.03
N LEU A 311 -8.25 28.41 7.30
CA LEU A 311 -7.17 28.16 8.28
C LEU A 311 -6.96 26.67 8.63
N ILE A 312 -7.84 25.77 8.17
CA ILE A 312 -7.77 24.33 8.45
C ILE A 312 -6.42 23.69 8.03
N PRO A 313 -5.83 24.00 6.85
CA PRO A 313 -4.56 23.39 6.42
C PRO A 313 -3.33 23.74 7.27
N LEU A 314 -3.40 24.79 8.09
CA LEU A 314 -2.30 25.19 8.99
C LEU A 314 -2.33 24.43 10.32
N ILE A 315 -3.50 23.95 10.75
CA ILE A 315 -3.70 23.27 12.04
C ILE A 315 -3.41 21.76 11.96
N ILE A 316 -3.60 21.15 10.78
CA ILE A 316 -3.49 19.69 10.59
C ILE A 316 -2.42 19.38 9.53
N GLN A 317 -1.14 19.39 9.91
CA GLN A 317 -0.11 18.67 9.16
C GLN A 317 -0.08 17.18 9.60
N PRO A 318 0.00 16.22 8.66
CA PRO A 318 -0.26 14.80 8.92
C PRO A 318 0.97 14.06 9.50
N THR A 319 1.38 14.37 10.73
CA THR A 319 2.54 13.73 11.40
C THR A 319 2.21 12.58 12.35
N ILE A 320 0.93 12.16 12.47
CA ILE A 320 0.52 10.97 13.24
C ILE A 320 -0.32 10.06 12.35
N HIS A 321 0.29 8.95 11.90
CA HIS A 321 -0.44 7.85 11.27
C HIS A 321 -1.21 7.06 12.35
N GLY A 322 -2.55 7.09 12.30
CA GLY A 322 -3.39 6.13 13.02
C GLY A 322 -4.66 6.69 13.66
N ARG A 323 -5.82 6.27 13.12
CA ARG A 323 -7.15 6.23 13.75
C ARG A 323 -7.60 7.47 14.53
N PHE A 324 -8.37 8.35 13.88
CA PHE A 324 -9.22 9.34 14.57
C PHE A 324 -10.67 9.38 14.08
N ASP A 325 -11.07 8.45 13.21
CA ASP A 325 -12.36 8.40 12.51
C ASP A 325 -13.58 8.06 13.38
N ASN A 326 -13.39 7.90 14.69
CA ASN A 326 -14.38 7.40 15.65
C ASN A 326 -14.89 8.44 16.67
N PHE A 327 -14.62 9.74 16.50
CA PHE A 327 -15.09 10.79 17.43
C PHE A 327 -16.17 11.72 16.84
N MET A 328 -17.22 11.12 16.28
CA MET A 328 -18.53 11.76 16.15
C MET A 328 -19.31 11.50 17.45
N ILE A 329 -19.54 12.55 18.24
CA ILE A 329 -20.29 12.45 19.50
C ILE A 329 -21.79 12.34 19.19
N ASP A 330 -22.39 11.21 19.55
CA ASP A 330 -23.85 11.07 19.62
C ASP A 330 -24.41 12.03 20.69
N SER A 331 -25.25 12.97 20.28
CA SER A 331 -26.02 13.84 21.17
C SER A 331 -27.47 13.93 20.68
N PRO A 332 -28.42 13.23 21.31
CA PRO A 332 -29.81 13.15 20.83
C PRO A 332 -30.59 14.47 20.83
N ASN A 333 -30.06 15.55 21.42
CA ASN A 333 -30.81 16.78 21.72
C ASN A 333 -30.40 17.99 20.84
N LEU A 334 -30.16 17.77 19.55
CA LEU A 334 -29.96 18.84 18.56
C LEU A 334 -30.91 18.74 17.34
N GLU A 335 -32.09 18.15 17.52
CA GLU A 335 -33.21 18.45 16.62
C GLU A 335 -33.58 19.94 16.70
N ASN A 336 -33.83 20.56 15.54
CA ASN A 336 -34.40 21.91 15.32
C ASN A 336 -33.46 23.11 15.03
N ILE A 337 -32.21 22.92 14.60
CA ILE A 337 -31.50 23.97 13.83
C ILE A 337 -30.96 23.39 12.50
N TRP A 338 -31.44 23.94 11.37
CA TRP A 338 -31.20 23.51 9.98
C TRP A 338 -31.80 22.15 9.56
N LEU A 339 -33.12 22.12 9.38
CA LEU A 339 -33.83 21.04 8.67
C LEU A 339 -33.47 20.97 7.17
N ARG A 340 -32.32 20.38 6.84
CA ARG A 340 -32.21 19.53 5.65
C ARG A 340 -32.54 18.11 6.09
N GLN A 341 -33.71 17.61 5.72
CA GLN A 341 -34.09 16.23 6.02
C GLN A 341 -33.05 15.27 5.46
N SER A 342 -32.60 14.29 6.26
CA SER A 342 -31.69 13.26 5.80
C SER A 342 -32.31 12.52 4.61
N PRO A 343 -31.59 12.33 3.49
CA PRO A 343 -32.17 11.77 2.28
C PRO A 343 -32.66 10.34 2.53
N GLN A 344 -33.90 10.07 2.14
CA GLN A 344 -34.47 8.72 2.20
C GLN A 344 -34.66 8.16 0.79
N VAL A 345 -34.30 6.90 0.61
CA VAL A 345 -34.49 6.14 -0.62
C VAL A 345 -35.26 4.86 -0.28
N THR A 346 -36.22 4.47 -1.11
CA THR A 346 -36.94 3.20 -0.96
C THR A 346 -36.56 2.26 -2.10
N THR A 347 -36.01 1.12 -1.72
CA THR A 347 -35.67 0.00 -2.60
C THR A 347 -36.73 -1.10 -2.42
N SER A 348 -36.72 -2.13 -3.26
CA SER A 348 -37.63 -3.28 -3.08
C SER A 348 -37.29 -4.15 -1.85
N TYR A 349 -36.15 -3.91 -1.19
CA TYR A 349 -35.78 -4.52 0.09
C TYR A 349 -36.27 -3.70 1.31
N GLY A 350 -36.59 -2.41 1.12
CA GLY A 350 -37.06 -1.50 2.15
C GLY A 350 -36.57 -0.05 1.99
N THR A 351 -36.97 0.81 2.91
CA THR A 351 -36.56 2.23 2.98
C THR A 351 -35.27 2.40 3.78
N MET A 352 -34.39 3.30 3.35
CA MET A 352 -33.12 3.60 4.02
C MET A 352 -32.90 5.12 4.14
N LYS A 353 -32.21 5.54 5.21
CA LYS A 353 -31.78 6.92 5.48
C LYS A 353 -30.28 7.05 5.22
N GLY A 354 -29.91 7.90 4.27
CA GLY A 354 -28.54 8.31 4.00
C GLY A 354 -28.19 9.66 4.63
N GLN A 355 -27.10 10.26 4.16
CA GLN A 355 -26.57 11.55 4.61
C GLN A 355 -26.21 12.46 3.42
N ILE A 356 -26.04 13.76 3.68
CA ILE A 356 -25.57 14.75 2.69
C ILE A 356 -24.11 15.05 2.98
N LEU A 357 -23.26 14.88 1.96
CA LEU A 357 -21.83 15.19 2.01
C LEU A 357 -21.48 16.26 0.95
N LYS A 358 -20.24 16.76 0.99
CA LYS A 358 -19.72 17.72 0.00
C LYS A 358 -18.58 17.12 -0.83
N SER A 359 -18.67 17.29 -2.15
CA SER A 359 -17.61 16.94 -3.11
C SER A 359 -16.35 17.79 -2.86
N ARG A 360 -15.28 17.54 -3.63
CA ARG A 360 -14.07 18.37 -3.59
C ARG A 360 -14.36 19.83 -3.97
N ASP A 361 -15.14 20.07 -5.02
CA ASP A 361 -15.60 21.40 -5.43
C ASP A 361 -16.77 21.94 -4.58
N GLY A 362 -17.10 21.28 -3.46
CA GLY A 362 -18.09 21.73 -2.49
C GLY A 362 -19.55 21.48 -2.89
N ARG A 363 -19.80 20.75 -3.98
CA ARG A 363 -21.14 20.32 -4.44
C ARG A 363 -21.78 19.43 -3.38
N ASP A 364 -23.05 19.66 -3.05
CA ASP A 364 -23.81 18.75 -2.18
C ASP A 364 -24.14 17.45 -2.93
N PHE A 365 -23.89 16.29 -2.30
CA PHE A 365 -24.28 14.98 -2.82
C PHE A 365 -24.83 14.07 -1.72
N PHE A 366 -25.57 13.03 -2.10
CA PHE A 366 -26.17 12.06 -1.19
C PHE A 366 -25.30 10.81 -1.06
N SER A 367 -25.15 10.32 0.17
CA SER A 367 -24.33 9.18 0.54
C SER A 367 -25.15 8.16 1.31
N PHE A 368 -25.11 6.91 0.86
CA PHE A 368 -25.79 5.77 1.46
C PHE A 368 -24.78 4.62 1.63
N THR A 369 -24.27 4.43 2.84
CA THR A 369 -23.21 3.46 3.15
C THR A 369 -23.78 2.22 3.84
N ARG A 370 -23.05 1.10 3.79
CA ARG A 370 -23.43 -0.17 4.44
C ARG A 370 -24.86 -0.63 4.08
N ILE A 371 -25.18 -0.67 2.78
CA ILE A 371 -26.41 -1.26 2.26
C ILE A 371 -26.19 -2.77 2.08
N PRO A 372 -26.98 -3.67 2.70
CA PRO A 372 -26.81 -5.11 2.51
C PRO A 372 -27.32 -5.53 1.12
N TYR A 373 -26.46 -6.21 0.34
CA TYR A 373 -26.86 -6.79 -0.95
C TYR A 373 -26.98 -8.32 -0.89
N GLY A 374 -26.19 -8.97 -0.01
CA GLY A 374 -26.23 -10.40 0.26
C GLY A 374 -26.57 -10.71 1.72
N LYS A 375 -26.96 -11.95 2.01
CA LYS A 375 -27.09 -12.43 3.40
C LYS A 375 -25.72 -12.62 4.05
N PRO A 376 -25.59 -12.46 5.39
CA PRO A 376 -24.34 -12.74 6.09
C PRO A 376 -23.84 -14.16 5.80
N PRO A 377 -22.62 -14.35 5.23
CA PRO A 377 -22.09 -15.66 4.81
C PRO A 377 -21.49 -16.47 5.98
N VAL A 378 -22.15 -16.44 7.14
CA VAL A 378 -21.74 -17.11 8.38
C VAL A 378 -22.20 -18.57 8.45
N GLY A 379 -21.51 -19.38 9.25
CA GLY A 379 -21.92 -20.76 9.58
C GLY A 379 -22.11 -21.63 8.33
N GLU A 380 -23.29 -22.19 8.15
CA GLU A 380 -23.63 -23.04 6.99
C GLU A 380 -23.58 -22.30 5.62
N ARG A 381 -23.51 -20.96 5.62
CA ARG A 381 -23.28 -20.16 4.40
C ARG A 381 -21.80 -19.91 4.11
N ARG A 382 -20.89 -20.23 5.03
CA ARG A 382 -19.44 -20.07 4.81
C ARG A 382 -19.00 -21.02 3.69
N PHE A 383 -18.17 -20.50 2.79
CA PHE A 383 -17.76 -21.13 1.52
C PHE A 383 -18.90 -21.40 0.51
N MET A 384 -20.14 -21.01 0.78
CA MET A 384 -21.27 -21.19 -0.14
C MET A 384 -21.49 -19.96 -1.03
N ILE A 385 -22.21 -20.15 -2.13
CA ILE A 385 -22.69 -19.06 -2.99
C ILE A 385 -23.63 -18.13 -2.22
N SER A 386 -23.47 -16.81 -2.40
CA SER A 386 -24.24 -15.81 -1.65
C SER A 386 -25.70 -15.72 -2.09
N GLU A 387 -26.59 -15.73 -1.11
CA GLU A 387 -28.03 -15.43 -1.26
C GLU A 387 -28.26 -13.90 -1.25
N LYS A 388 -29.33 -13.44 -1.93
CA LYS A 388 -29.81 -12.05 -1.85
C LYS A 388 -30.22 -11.69 -0.42
N ALA A 389 -29.90 -10.45 -0.01
CA ALA A 389 -30.25 -9.93 1.32
C ALA A 389 -31.75 -10.05 1.62
N GLU A 390 -32.09 -10.09 2.91
CA GLU A 390 -33.47 -10.16 3.37
C GLU A 390 -34.06 -8.75 3.50
N ASN A 391 -35.37 -8.62 3.25
CA ASN A 391 -36.07 -7.33 3.37
C ASN A 391 -36.08 -6.87 4.84
N TRP A 392 -35.77 -5.60 5.09
CA TRP A 392 -35.73 -5.03 6.43
C TRP A 392 -37.02 -4.28 6.77
N THR A 393 -37.42 -4.34 8.05
CA THR A 393 -38.58 -3.61 8.57
C THR A 393 -38.16 -2.24 9.11
N GLY A 394 -38.90 -1.18 8.75
CA GLY A 394 -38.58 0.19 9.15
C GLY A 394 -37.57 0.86 8.22
N ILE A 395 -36.80 1.82 8.76
CA ILE A 395 -35.81 2.59 7.99
C ILE A 395 -34.40 2.08 8.32
N TRP A 396 -33.70 1.56 7.32
CA TRP A 396 -32.30 1.15 7.46
C TRP A 396 -31.38 2.37 7.60
N ASP A 397 -30.44 2.31 8.54
CA ASP A 397 -29.45 3.36 8.78
C ASP A 397 -28.25 3.20 7.83
N ALA A 398 -28.34 3.83 6.66
CA ALA A 398 -27.30 3.86 5.64
C ALA A 398 -26.31 5.04 5.83
N THR A 399 -26.01 5.41 7.08
CA THR A 399 -24.98 6.41 7.40
C THR A 399 -23.71 5.82 8.04
N ARG A 400 -23.76 4.53 8.41
CA ARG A 400 -22.69 3.84 9.15
C ARG A 400 -21.52 3.41 8.24
N PRO A 401 -20.28 3.36 8.76
CA PRO A 401 -19.14 2.78 8.04
C PRO A 401 -19.41 1.34 7.59
N ILE A 402 -18.88 0.99 6.42
CA ILE A 402 -19.00 -0.37 5.85
C ILE A 402 -18.00 -1.32 6.54
N PRO A 403 -18.43 -2.51 7.03
CA PRO A 403 -17.52 -3.44 7.70
C PRO A 403 -16.69 -4.23 6.68
N SER A 404 -15.36 -4.15 6.77
CA SER A 404 -14.45 -4.92 5.92
C SER A 404 -14.64 -6.43 6.07
N CYS A 405 -14.54 -7.16 4.95
CA CYS A 405 -14.49 -8.62 4.98
C CYS A 405 -13.25 -9.13 5.71
N HIS A 406 -13.37 -10.30 6.35
CA HIS A 406 -12.27 -10.91 7.07
C HIS A 406 -11.05 -11.14 6.17
N GLN A 407 -9.90 -10.66 6.65
CA GLN A 407 -8.63 -10.63 5.95
C GLN A 407 -7.47 -10.64 6.95
N ALA A 408 -6.27 -10.98 6.48
CA ALA A 408 -5.05 -10.62 7.20
C ALA A 408 -4.94 -9.09 7.27
N LYS A 409 -4.43 -8.54 8.37
CA LYS A 409 -3.99 -7.14 8.36
C LYS A 409 -2.91 -6.97 7.29
N SER A 410 -3.01 -5.90 6.51
CA SER A 410 -1.96 -5.51 5.58
C SER A 410 -0.61 -5.35 6.31
N LEU A 411 0.51 -5.55 5.61
CA LEU A 411 1.87 -5.51 6.15
C LEU A 411 2.16 -4.25 7.00
N PHE A 412 1.49 -3.13 6.67
CA PHE A 412 1.62 -1.83 7.33
C PHE A 412 0.73 -1.63 8.57
N SER A 413 -0.21 -2.56 8.84
CA SER A 413 -1.16 -2.51 9.97
C SER A 413 -0.76 -3.39 11.16
N GLY A 414 0.45 -3.98 11.13
CA GLY A 414 0.93 -4.94 12.12
C GLY A 414 0.28 -6.32 11.98
N SER A 415 0.68 -7.27 12.83
CA SER A 415 0.24 -8.67 12.75
C SER A 415 -1.20 -8.91 13.25
N GLY A 416 -1.80 -9.99 12.77
CA GLY A 416 -3.15 -10.44 13.10
C GLY A 416 -4.16 -10.24 11.96
N THR A 417 -5.44 -10.41 12.28
CA THR A 417 -6.57 -10.33 11.33
C THR A 417 -7.36 -9.02 11.48
N LEU A 418 -8.17 -8.72 10.47
CA LEU A 418 -9.06 -7.57 10.36
C LEU A 418 -10.39 -8.03 9.73
N GLY A 419 -11.50 -7.37 10.07
CA GLY A 419 -12.80 -7.62 9.44
C GLY A 419 -13.55 -8.87 9.91
N GLN A 420 -14.73 -9.09 9.35
CA GLN A 420 -15.72 -10.09 9.80
C GLN A 420 -16.34 -10.86 8.62
N GLU A 421 -17.10 -11.93 8.88
CA GLU A 421 -17.84 -12.66 7.84
C GLU A 421 -19.03 -11.83 7.30
N ASP A 422 -19.75 -11.14 8.18
CA ASP A 422 -20.85 -10.25 7.81
C ASP A 422 -20.32 -8.98 7.12
N CYS A 423 -20.03 -9.09 5.82
CA CYS A 423 -19.38 -8.03 5.06
C CYS A 423 -19.98 -7.79 3.66
N LEU A 424 -21.07 -8.47 3.29
CA LEU A 424 -21.71 -8.38 1.96
C LEU A 424 -22.61 -7.14 1.83
N TYR A 425 -21.97 -5.99 2.01
CA TYR A 425 -22.54 -4.67 1.94
C TYR A 425 -21.93 -3.87 0.77
N LEU A 426 -22.61 -2.82 0.34
CA LEU A 426 -22.13 -1.84 -0.62
C LEU A 426 -22.43 -0.41 -0.18
N ASN A 427 -21.71 0.54 -0.78
CA ASN A 427 -21.92 1.98 -0.64
C ASN A 427 -22.42 2.56 -1.97
N VAL A 428 -23.35 3.51 -1.93
CA VAL A 428 -23.85 4.27 -3.09
C VAL A 428 -23.71 5.77 -2.81
N PHE A 429 -23.10 6.50 -3.75
CA PHE A 429 -22.98 7.95 -3.73
C PHE A 429 -23.59 8.54 -5.01
N THR A 430 -24.44 9.55 -4.89
CA THR A 430 -25.20 10.13 -6.00
C THR A 430 -25.43 11.64 -5.80
N PRO A 431 -25.23 12.49 -6.81
CA PRO A 431 -25.54 13.92 -6.71
C PRO A 431 -27.05 14.22 -6.82
N ASN A 432 -27.89 13.29 -7.32
CA ASN A 432 -29.34 13.44 -7.36
C ASN A 432 -30.06 12.09 -7.48
N THR A 433 -30.90 11.76 -6.49
CA THR A 433 -31.72 10.52 -6.49
C THR A 433 -32.84 10.49 -7.54
N ASN A 434 -33.19 11.64 -8.14
CA ASN A 434 -34.26 11.77 -9.14
C ASN A 434 -33.74 11.90 -10.59
N SER A 435 -32.43 11.75 -10.82
CA SER A 435 -31.83 11.79 -12.15
C SER A 435 -31.86 10.43 -12.86
N ARG A 436 -31.25 10.35 -14.04
CA ARG A 436 -30.95 9.10 -14.76
C ARG A 436 -29.51 9.15 -15.28
N LEU A 437 -28.55 8.92 -14.38
CA LEU A 437 -27.11 9.11 -14.60
C LEU A 437 -26.41 7.79 -14.97
N PRO A 438 -25.25 7.83 -15.66
CA PRO A 438 -24.39 6.66 -15.77
C PRO A 438 -23.94 6.16 -14.39
N VAL A 439 -23.70 4.85 -14.27
CA VAL A 439 -23.33 4.19 -13.02
C VAL A 439 -21.91 3.65 -13.13
N ILE A 440 -21.03 4.07 -12.22
CA ILE A 440 -19.70 3.49 -12.03
C ILE A 440 -19.79 2.49 -10.89
N PHE A 441 -19.46 1.23 -11.17
CA PHE A 441 -19.39 0.14 -10.20
C PHE A 441 -17.92 -0.21 -9.95
N SER A 442 -17.36 0.24 -8.83
CA SER A 442 -15.93 0.15 -8.53
C SER A 442 -15.59 -1.02 -7.60
N ILE A 443 -14.73 -1.92 -8.06
CA ILE A 443 -14.27 -3.12 -7.34
C ILE A 443 -12.87 -2.84 -6.79
N HIS A 444 -12.69 -3.00 -5.47
CA HIS A 444 -11.41 -2.74 -4.81
C HIS A 444 -10.34 -3.80 -5.14
N GLY A 445 -9.08 -3.35 -5.17
CA GLY A 445 -7.89 -4.18 -5.33
C GLY A 445 -7.54 -4.99 -4.08
N GLY A 446 -6.25 -5.28 -3.90
CA GLY A 446 -5.73 -6.01 -2.73
C GLY A 446 -5.44 -7.51 -2.95
N GLY A 447 -5.12 -7.90 -4.19
CA GLY A 447 -4.63 -9.26 -4.50
C GLY A 447 -5.59 -10.40 -4.14
N PHE A 448 -6.91 -10.14 -4.15
CA PHE A 448 -7.99 -11.03 -3.69
C PHE A 448 -7.93 -11.43 -2.19
N LYS A 449 -7.05 -10.81 -1.39
CA LYS A 449 -6.75 -11.22 0.01
C LYS A 449 -6.98 -10.13 1.05
N ILE A 450 -6.88 -8.86 0.66
CA ILE A 450 -7.07 -7.67 1.51
C ILE A 450 -7.89 -6.60 0.76
N GLY A 451 -8.24 -5.51 1.45
CA GLY A 451 -8.93 -4.34 0.89
C GLY A 451 -10.40 -4.23 1.33
N THR A 452 -11.00 -3.08 1.04
CA THR A 452 -12.42 -2.80 1.32
C THR A 452 -12.94 -1.62 0.49
N ALA A 453 -14.24 -1.57 0.22
CA ALA A 453 -14.90 -0.42 -0.40
C ALA A 453 -14.86 0.87 0.47
N ALA A 454 -14.40 0.80 1.72
CA ALA A 454 -14.04 1.99 2.49
C ALA A 454 -12.74 2.67 1.98
N ASP A 455 -11.88 1.96 1.24
CA ASP A 455 -10.63 2.50 0.68
C ASP A 455 -10.90 3.56 -0.42
N PHE A 456 -12.12 3.62 -0.96
CA PHE A 456 -12.59 4.67 -1.87
C PHE A 456 -13.11 5.94 -1.15
N GLY A 457 -13.08 5.96 0.18
CA GLY A 457 -13.61 7.04 1.01
C GLY A 457 -15.10 7.28 0.76
N SER A 458 -15.47 8.54 0.50
CA SER A 458 -16.84 8.93 0.12
C SER A 458 -16.98 9.33 -1.37
N ALA A 459 -16.09 8.82 -2.23
CA ALA A 459 -16.07 9.05 -3.69
C ALA A 459 -16.09 10.54 -4.12
N ARG A 460 -15.60 11.45 -3.26
CA ARG A 460 -15.80 12.90 -3.35
C ARG A 460 -15.31 13.56 -4.64
N TYR A 461 -14.33 12.95 -5.31
CA TYR A 461 -13.81 13.46 -6.59
C TYR A 461 -14.78 13.12 -7.73
N PHE A 462 -15.33 11.89 -7.77
CA PHE A 462 -16.39 11.50 -8.72
C PHE A 462 -17.68 12.31 -8.50
N MET A 463 -17.97 12.69 -7.25
CA MET A 463 -19.13 13.52 -6.90
C MET A 463 -19.00 15.00 -7.26
N ASP A 464 -17.90 15.44 -7.89
CA ASP A 464 -17.89 16.72 -8.63
C ASP A 464 -18.76 16.61 -9.92
N GLU A 465 -18.81 15.43 -10.55
CA GLU A 465 -19.42 15.14 -11.84
C GLU A 465 -20.83 14.49 -11.75
N ASP A 466 -21.56 14.48 -12.87
CA ASP A 466 -22.87 13.85 -12.99
C ASP A 466 -22.77 12.34 -13.27
N VAL A 467 -22.59 11.57 -12.18
CA VAL A 467 -22.46 10.10 -12.16
C VAL A 467 -23.04 9.53 -10.84
N VAL A 468 -23.48 8.26 -10.83
CA VAL A 468 -23.69 7.50 -9.58
C VAL A 468 -22.50 6.57 -9.38
N PHE A 469 -21.88 6.61 -8.20
CA PHE A 469 -20.75 5.75 -7.84
C PHE A 469 -21.20 4.69 -6.84
N VAL A 470 -20.87 3.42 -7.11
CA VAL A 470 -21.19 2.28 -6.25
C VAL A 470 -19.93 1.47 -5.98
N ALA A 471 -19.72 1.03 -4.73
CA ALA A 471 -18.62 0.15 -4.37
C ALA A 471 -19.06 -0.95 -3.37
N PRO A 472 -18.97 -2.24 -3.73
CA PRO A 472 -19.22 -3.36 -2.83
C PRO A 472 -17.95 -3.87 -2.14
N ASN A 473 -18.11 -4.39 -0.93
CA ASN A 473 -17.18 -5.39 -0.36
C ASN A 473 -17.48 -6.77 -0.97
N TYR A 474 -16.48 -7.65 -1.03
CA TYR A 474 -16.61 -9.06 -1.46
C TYR A 474 -15.72 -9.96 -0.61
N ARG A 475 -16.03 -11.26 -0.48
CA ARG A 475 -15.20 -12.18 0.36
C ARG A 475 -13.78 -12.32 -0.20
N LEU A 476 -12.81 -12.33 0.71
CA LEU A 476 -11.37 -12.33 0.44
C LEU A 476 -10.69 -13.59 0.95
N GLY A 477 -9.48 -13.85 0.46
CA GLY A 477 -8.64 -14.96 0.88
C GLY A 477 -9.35 -16.31 0.72
N THR A 478 -9.08 -17.24 1.64
CA THR A 478 -9.73 -18.56 1.68
C THR A 478 -11.26 -18.46 1.72
N MET A 479 -11.82 -17.46 2.42
CA MET A 479 -13.26 -17.24 2.55
C MET A 479 -13.92 -16.89 1.21
N GLY A 480 -13.17 -16.31 0.26
CA GLY A 480 -13.63 -15.96 -1.08
C GLY A 480 -13.16 -16.90 -2.21
N PHE A 481 -12.03 -17.58 -2.06
CA PHE A 481 -11.30 -18.20 -3.19
C PHE A 481 -10.76 -19.61 -2.93
N LEU A 482 -11.09 -20.26 -1.81
CA LEU A 482 -10.82 -21.69 -1.61
C LEU A 482 -11.60 -22.54 -2.63
N SER A 483 -10.94 -23.51 -3.29
CA SER A 483 -11.54 -24.44 -4.25
C SER A 483 -11.08 -25.87 -3.99
N LEU A 484 -12.00 -26.83 -4.10
CA LEU A 484 -11.73 -28.26 -4.19
C LEU A 484 -11.76 -28.78 -5.63
N ASP A 485 -12.02 -27.91 -6.62
CA ASP A 485 -12.28 -28.24 -8.02
C ASP A 485 -13.44 -29.23 -8.21
N ASP A 486 -14.39 -29.23 -7.27
CA ASP A 486 -15.63 -30.00 -7.30
C ASP A 486 -16.85 -29.08 -7.06
N SER A 487 -18.05 -29.64 -7.18
CA SER A 487 -19.30 -28.89 -7.04
C SER A 487 -19.67 -28.53 -5.59
N VAL A 488 -18.90 -28.97 -4.59
CA VAL A 488 -19.16 -28.70 -3.16
C VAL A 488 -18.47 -27.43 -2.72
N ILE A 489 -17.18 -27.27 -3.07
CA ILE A 489 -16.44 -26.01 -2.90
C ILE A 489 -15.81 -25.64 -4.26
N PRO A 490 -16.57 -25.05 -5.20
CA PRO A 490 -16.10 -24.76 -6.56
C PRO A 490 -15.23 -23.50 -6.70
N GLY A 491 -14.95 -22.79 -5.60
CA GLY A 491 -14.23 -21.51 -5.63
C GLY A 491 -15.04 -20.32 -6.16
N ASN A 492 -14.33 -19.23 -6.47
CA ASN A 492 -14.85 -17.96 -7.00
C ASN A 492 -15.97 -17.31 -6.18
N MET A 493 -16.06 -17.57 -4.87
CA MET A 493 -17.09 -17.02 -4.00
C MET A 493 -17.02 -15.48 -3.91
N GLY A 494 -15.81 -14.90 -3.88
CA GLY A 494 -15.63 -13.45 -3.97
C GLY A 494 -16.12 -12.83 -5.29
N LEU A 495 -15.93 -13.51 -6.43
CA LEU A 495 -16.49 -13.06 -7.71
C LEU A 495 -18.02 -13.22 -7.76
N LYS A 496 -18.56 -14.26 -7.13
CA LYS A 496 -20.02 -14.48 -6.99
C LYS A 496 -20.68 -13.41 -6.10
N ASP A 497 -19.95 -12.91 -5.10
CA ASP A 497 -20.38 -11.77 -4.28
C ASP A 497 -20.44 -10.49 -5.11
N GLN A 498 -19.38 -10.18 -5.88
CA GLN A 498 -19.35 -9.04 -6.80
C GLN A 498 -20.46 -9.13 -7.87
N ALA A 499 -20.72 -10.32 -8.42
CA ALA A 499 -21.82 -10.56 -9.35
C ALA A 499 -23.19 -10.35 -8.71
N LEU A 500 -23.37 -10.77 -7.45
CA LEU A 500 -24.61 -10.53 -6.69
C LEU A 500 -24.82 -9.04 -6.38
N ALA A 501 -23.75 -8.31 -6.05
CA ALA A 501 -23.80 -6.86 -5.89
C ALA A 501 -24.16 -6.15 -7.20
N LEU A 502 -23.66 -6.63 -8.34
CA LEU A 502 -24.00 -6.11 -9.67
C LEU A 502 -25.48 -6.39 -10.03
N GLU A 503 -25.99 -7.59 -9.73
CA GLU A 503 -27.43 -7.90 -9.84
C GLU A 503 -28.29 -7.00 -8.94
N TRP A 504 -27.82 -6.65 -7.75
CA TRP A 504 -28.51 -5.69 -6.86
C TRP A 504 -28.52 -4.28 -7.48
N VAL A 505 -27.38 -3.81 -8.02
CA VAL A 505 -27.28 -2.50 -8.68
C VAL A 505 -28.18 -2.41 -9.90
N GLN A 506 -28.17 -3.40 -10.78
CA GLN A 506 -29.04 -3.42 -11.96
C GLN A 506 -30.54 -3.39 -11.60
N LYS A 507 -30.92 -3.89 -10.43
CA LYS A 507 -32.31 -3.91 -9.96
C LYS A 507 -32.73 -2.65 -9.19
N GLU A 508 -31.87 -2.09 -8.34
CA GLU A 508 -32.26 -1.02 -7.40
C GLU A 508 -31.71 0.38 -7.74
N ILE A 509 -30.69 0.53 -8.61
CA ILE A 509 -29.92 1.80 -8.71
C ILE A 509 -30.74 3.00 -9.23
N SER A 510 -31.88 2.76 -9.90
CA SER A 510 -32.82 3.83 -10.27
C SER A 510 -33.42 4.55 -9.07
N ALA A 511 -33.52 3.91 -7.90
CA ALA A 511 -33.95 4.58 -6.67
C ALA A 511 -32.92 5.60 -6.15
N PHE A 512 -31.68 5.55 -6.68
CA PHE A 512 -30.56 6.45 -6.38
C PHE A 512 -30.23 7.37 -7.57
N GLY A 513 -31.09 7.42 -8.59
CA GLY A 513 -30.93 8.26 -9.78
C GLY A 513 -29.97 7.71 -10.85
N GLY A 514 -29.60 6.43 -10.77
CA GLY A 514 -28.77 5.75 -11.77
C GLY A 514 -29.58 5.06 -12.87
N ASP A 515 -29.04 4.99 -14.08
CA ASP A 515 -29.57 4.17 -15.16
C ASP A 515 -29.01 2.74 -15.08
N PRO A 516 -29.83 1.71 -14.76
CA PRO A 516 -29.40 0.32 -14.72
C PRO A 516 -28.99 -0.23 -16.09
N ASN A 517 -29.23 0.52 -17.18
CA ASN A 517 -28.79 0.19 -18.53
C ASN A 517 -27.44 0.81 -18.89
N MET A 518 -26.83 1.64 -18.02
CA MET A 518 -25.55 2.33 -18.27
C MET A 518 -24.56 2.08 -17.13
N ILE A 519 -24.40 0.81 -16.74
CA ILE A 519 -23.44 0.38 -15.73
C ILE A 519 -22.07 0.14 -16.38
N THR A 520 -21.04 0.75 -15.81
CA THR A 520 -19.64 0.62 -16.20
C THR A 520 -18.84 0.09 -15.02
N VAL A 521 -18.17 -1.05 -15.19
CA VAL A 521 -17.43 -1.73 -14.11
C VAL A 521 -15.97 -1.29 -14.14
N ILE A 522 -15.45 -0.80 -13.01
CA ILE A 522 -14.07 -0.31 -12.90
C ILE A 522 -13.34 -0.98 -11.73
N GLY A 523 -12.02 -1.07 -11.80
CA GLY A 523 -11.21 -1.52 -10.66
C GLY A 523 -9.72 -1.52 -10.96
N GLU A 524 -8.94 -1.67 -9.89
CA GLU A 524 -7.47 -1.63 -9.92
C GLU A 524 -6.87 -2.93 -9.34
N SER A 525 -5.73 -3.37 -9.88
CA SER A 525 -5.04 -4.59 -9.44
C SER A 525 -5.97 -5.82 -9.51
N ALA A 526 -6.23 -6.50 -8.39
CA ALA A 526 -7.22 -7.59 -8.31
C ALA A 526 -8.67 -7.14 -8.59
N GLY A 527 -8.99 -5.86 -8.37
CA GLY A 527 -10.24 -5.23 -8.77
C GLY A 527 -10.30 -4.98 -10.28
N GLY A 528 -9.16 -4.70 -10.93
CA GLY A 528 -9.03 -4.63 -12.39
C GLY A 528 -9.21 -6.02 -13.02
N ALA A 529 -8.55 -7.02 -12.46
CA ALA A 529 -8.77 -8.43 -12.80
C ALA A 529 -10.25 -8.83 -12.64
N SER A 530 -10.85 -8.55 -11.49
CA SER A 530 -12.28 -8.77 -11.22
C SER A 530 -13.18 -8.09 -12.26
N SER A 531 -12.87 -6.84 -12.62
CA SER A 531 -13.64 -6.05 -13.58
C SER A 531 -13.68 -6.71 -14.95
N ASN A 532 -12.52 -7.06 -15.51
CA ASN A 532 -12.45 -7.76 -16.80
C ASN A 532 -13.15 -9.14 -16.74
N LEU A 533 -12.91 -9.93 -15.69
CA LEU A 533 -13.53 -11.25 -15.51
C LEU A 533 -15.07 -11.18 -15.47
N ILE A 534 -15.65 -10.22 -14.75
CA ILE A 534 -17.10 -10.06 -14.61
C ILE A 534 -17.75 -9.46 -15.86
N CYS A 535 -17.00 -8.68 -16.65
CA CYS A 535 -17.43 -8.23 -17.97
C CYS A 535 -17.47 -9.32 -19.04
N GLU A 536 -16.63 -10.35 -18.90
CA GLU A 536 -16.62 -11.53 -19.78
C GLU A 536 -17.59 -12.62 -19.32
N ALA A 537 -17.80 -12.79 -18.01
CA ALA A 537 -18.58 -13.88 -17.42
C ALA A 537 -20.05 -13.91 -17.92
N PRO A 538 -20.55 -15.05 -18.44
CA PRO A 538 -21.89 -15.16 -19.05
C PRO A 538 -23.09 -14.78 -18.17
N ARG A 539 -22.93 -14.76 -16.84
CA ARG A 539 -23.99 -14.38 -15.89
C ARG A 539 -24.18 -12.86 -15.77
N THR A 540 -23.12 -12.09 -16.01
CA THR A 540 -23.05 -10.66 -15.67
C THR A 540 -22.80 -9.77 -16.89
N ASN A 541 -22.27 -10.33 -17.97
CA ASN A 541 -21.92 -9.58 -19.19
C ASN A 541 -23.06 -8.71 -19.75
N SER A 542 -24.30 -9.20 -19.77
CA SER A 542 -25.49 -8.48 -20.25
C SER A 542 -25.91 -7.28 -19.39
N LEU A 543 -25.46 -7.21 -18.14
CA LEU A 543 -25.77 -6.14 -17.18
C LEU A 543 -24.85 -4.91 -17.36
N ILE A 544 -23.74 -5.07 -18.11
CA ILE A 544 -22.64 -4.11 -18.19
C ILE A 544 -22.60 -3.49 -19.60
N LYS A 545 -22.14 -2.24 -19.74
CA LYS A 545 -21.95 -1.58 -21.04
C LYS A 545 -20.49 -1.39 -21.43
N GLY A 546 -19.60 -1.20 -20.47
CA GLY A 546 -18.16 -1.12 -20.69
C GLY A 546 -17.40 -1.20 -19.39
N CYS A 547 -16.08 -1.33 -19.51
CA CYS A 547 -15.25 -1.75 -18.37
C CYS A 547 -13.92 -1.01 -18.33
N VAL A 548 -13.35 -0.84 -17.13
CA VAL A 548 -12.05 -0.21 -16.91
C VAL A 548 -11.19 -1.13 -16.03
N SER A 549 -10.06 -1.56 -16.58
CA SER A 549 -9.18 -2.59 -16.01
C SER A 549 -7.81 -1.97 -15.73
N GLN A 550 -7.66 -1.37 -14.56
CA GLN A 550 -6.43 -0.68 -14.16
C GLN A 550 -5.45 -1.69 -13.57
N SER A 551 -4.23 -1.75 -14.11
CA SER A 551 -3.10 -2.46 -13.51
C SER A 551 -3.39 -3.93 -13.20
N GLY A 552 -4.23 -4.59 -14.01
CA GLY A 552 -4.67 -5.97 -13.82
C GLY A 552 -5.87 -6.33 -14.72
N ASN A 553 -5.92 -7.58 -15.20
CA ASN A 553 -6.98 -8.14 -16.06
C ASN A 553 -6.92 -9.69 -16.02
N GLY A 554 -7.90 -10.38 -16.60
CA GLY A 554 -7.99 -11.86 -16.63
C GLY A 554 -6.88 -12.59 -17.37
N TRP A 555 -6.03 -11.88 -18.12
CA TRP A 555 -4.86 -12.44 -18.83
C TRP A 555 -3.60 -12.46 -17.96
N THR A 556 -3.66 -11.84 -16.78
CA THR A 556 -2.51 -11.63 -15.88
C THR A 556 -2.10 -12.95 -15.19
N PRO A 557 -0.80 -13.33 -15.20
CA PRO A 557 -0.36 -14.66 -14.75
C PRO A 557 -0.67 -15.06 -13.29
N TRP A 558 -0.96 -14.11 -12.41
CA TRP A 558 -1.33 -14.35 -11.01
C TRP A 558 -2.85 -14.45 -10.78
N VAL A 559 -3.69 -14.23 -11.80
CA VAL A 559 -5.16 -14.16 -11.64
C VAL A 559 -5.83 -15.53 -11.58
N PHE A 560 -5.18 -16.60 -12.06
CA PHE A 560 -5.75 -17.95 -12.04
C PHE A 560 -4.83 -18.99 -11.40
N LEU A 561 -5.37 -19.75 -10.45
CA LEU A 561 -4.81 -21.07 -10.11
C LEU A 561 -5.17 -22.09 -11.19
N LYS A 562 -4.25 -23.04 -11.43
CA LYS A 562 -4.52 -24.21 -12.26
C LYS A 562 -5.43 -25.19 -11.53
N SER A 563 -6.29 -25.87 -12.29
CA SER A 563 -7.00 -27.04 -11.77
C SER A 563 -6.01 -28.11 -11.30
N GLY A 564 -6.38 -28.81 -10.22
CA GLY A 564 -5.51 -29.71 -9.44
C GLY A 564 -4.72 -28.99 -8.35
N VAL A 565 -4.14 -27.81 -8.65
CA VAL A 565 -3.36 -27.04 -7.66
C VAL A 565 -4.27 -26.48 -6.58
N ALA A 566 -5.40 -25.86 -6.95
CA ALA A 566 -6.32 -25.29 -5.97
C ALA A 566 -6.88 -26.36 -5.02
N ARG A 567 -7.28 -27.54 -5.54
CA ARG A 567 -7.67 -28.70 -4.71
C ARG A 567 -6.55 -29.14 -3.77
N GLN A 568 -5.31 -29.28 -4.24
CA GLN A 568 -4.19 -29.69 -3.37
C GLN A 568 -3.94 -28.67 -2.25
N MET A 569 -3.96 -27.38 -2.57
CA MET A 569 -3.85 -26.30 -1.57
C MET A 569 -4.99 -26.36 -0.54
N ALA A 570 -6.23 -26.60 -0.98
CA ALA A 570 -7.38 -26.71 -0.09
C ALA A 570 -7.34 -27.96 0.80
N LEU A 571 -6.78 -29.09 0.32
CA LEU A 571 -6.58 -30.30 1.11
C LEU A 571 -5.42 -30.15 2.12
N ASN A 572 -4.32 -29.49 1.74
CA ASN A 572 -3.22 -29.16 2.65
C ASN A 572 -3.71 -28.21 3.76
N PHE A 573 -4.50 -27.20 3.38
CA PHE A 573 -5.15 -26.26 4.29
C PHE A 573 -6.14 -26.96 5.24
N ALA A 574 -7.01 -27.84 4.70
CA ALA A 574 -7.93 -28.66 5.48
C ALA A 574 -7.20 -29.45 6.57
N LYS A 575 -6.10 -30.11 6.20
CA LYS A 575 -5.23 -30.85 7.14
C LYS A 575 -4.62 -29.91 8.19
N ALA A 576 -4.13 -28.73 7.80
CA ALA A 576 -3.55 -27.74 8.70
C ALA A 576 -4.56 -27.19 9.74
N VAL A 577 -5.83 -27.00 9.36
CA VAL A 577 -6.91 -26.58 10.29
C VAL A 577 -7.56 -27.75 11.05
N GLY A 578 -7.07 -28.99 10.86
CA GLY A 578 -7.59 -30.20 11.50
C GLY A 578 -8.96 -30.62 10.99
N CYS A 579 -9.11 -30.73 9.67
CA CYS A 579 -10.27 -31.30 8.98
C CYS A 579 -9.87 -32.46 8.06
N ASN A 580 -10.73 -33.48 8.00
CA ASN A 580 -10.60 -34.60 7.08
C ASN A 580 -11.39 -34.33 5.79
N GLU A 581 -11.10 -35.07 4.71
CA GLU A 581 -11.81 -34.92 3.42
C GLU A 581 -13.30 -35.29 3.52
N THR A 582 -13.64 -36.32 4.31
CA THR A 582 -15.02 -36.72 4.55
C THR A 582 -15.71 -35.70 5.46
N GLY A 583 -16.78 -35.05 4.96
CA GLY A 583 -17.46 -33.98 5.68
C GLY A 583 -16.70 -32.64 5.70
N LEU A 584 -15.73 -32.45 4.81
CA LEU A 584 -14.80 -31.31 4.84
C LEU A 584 -15.48 -29.94 4.93
N LEU A 585 -16.50 -29.67 4.11
CA LEU A 585 -17.26 -28.42 4.14
C LEU A 585 -17.81 -28.13 5.54
N GLN A 586 -18.53 -29.10 6.13
CA GLN A 586 -19.12 -28.98 7.46
C GLN A 586 -18.04 -28.83 8.55
N CYS A 587 -16.88 -29.47 8.39
CA CYS A 587 -15.75 -29.25 9.28
C CYS A 587 -15.24 -27.79 9.21
N LEU A 588 -15.00 -27.25 8.00
CA LEU A 588 -14.51 -25.88 7.79
C LEU A 588 -15.53 -24.81 8.23
N GLN A 589 -16.83 -25.08 8.08
CA GLN A 589 -17.92 -24.22 8.56
C GLN A 589 -17.97 -24.14 10.09
N ASN A 590 -17.57 -25.19 10.81
CA ASN A 590 -17.56 -25.26 12.27
C ASN A 590 -16.24 -24.77 12.93
N LYS A 591 -15.22 -24.36 12.17
CA LYS A 591 -13.97 -23.79 12.74
C LYS A 591 -14.13 -22.31 13.11
N PRO A 592 -13.28 -21.77 14.01
CA PRO A 592 -13.11 -20.32 14.18
C PRO A 592 -12.67 -19.64 12.89
N ILE A 593 -13.15 -18.42 12.65
CA ILE A 593 -12.85 -17.63 11.45
C ILE A 593 -11.35 -17.30 11.35
N GLU A 594 -10.68 -17.07 12.48
CA GLU A 594 -9.25 -16.77 12.58
C GLU A 594 -8.37 -17.93 12.12
N LEU A 595 -8.93 -19.15 12.10
CA LEU A 595 -8.25 -20.35 11.62
C LEU A 595 -8.56 -20.58 10.13
N VAL A 596 -9.84 -20.52 9.71
CA VAL A 596 -10.20 -20.78 8.30
C VAL A 596 -10.10 -19.58 7.36
N GLY A 597 -9.85 -18.38 7.89
CA GLY A 597 -9.48 -17.17 7.13
C GLY A 597 -7.97 -16.96 6.98
N ASN A 598 -7.14 -17.77 7.66
CA ASN A 598 -5.70 -17.58 7.70
C ASN A 598 -5.01 -18.13 6.43
N VAL A 599 -4.85 -17.27 5.43
CA VAL A 599 -4.16 -17.59 4.16
C VAL A 599 -2.75 -18.15 4.36
N SER A 600 -2.03 -17.84 5.44
CA SER A 600 -0.69 -18.38 5.70
C SER A 600 -0.66 -19.88 6.03
N LEU A 601 -1.82 -20.53 6.20
CA LEU A 601 -1.94 -21.99 6.31
C LEU A 601 -2.14 -22.68 4.95
N LEU A 602 -2.28 -21.92 3.86
CA LEU A 602 -2.14 -22.42 2.50
C LEU A 602 -0.65 -22.68 2.26
N HIS A 603 -0.24 -23.95 2.34
CA HIS A 603 1.12 -24.36 2.00
C HIS A 603 1.06 -25.48 0.95
N ASP A 604 1.78 -25.32 -0.15
CA ASP A 604 1.98 -26.36 -1.14
C ASP A 604 3.47 -26.54 -1.45
N GLU A 605 4.00 -27.71 -1.13
CA GLU A 605 5.44 -28.03 -1.26
C GLU A 605 5.88 -28.15 -2.73
N ILE A 606 4.95 -28.44 -3.64
CA ILE A 606 5.22 -28.69 -5.06
C ILE A 606 5.36 -27.38 -5.83
N THR A 607 4.46 -26.41 -5.61
CA THR A 607 4.42 -25.13 -6.31
C THR A 607 5.01 -23.97 -5.51
N ARG A 608 5.19 -24.12 -4.19
CA ARG A 608 5.58 -23.06 -3.24
C ARG A 608 4.63 -21.86 -3.22
N ILE A 609 3.38 -22.04 -3.65
CA ILE A 609 2.33 -21.01 -3.62
C ILE A 609 1.66 -21.02 -2.23
N THR A 610 1.47 -19.84 -1.65
CA THR A 610 0.86 -19.64 -0.32
C THR A 610 -0.38 -18.74 -0.34
N ASP A 611 -0.98 -18.58 -1.53
CA ASP A 611 -2.09 -17.66 -1.80
C ASP A 611 -3.21 -18.35 -2.60
N VAL A 612 -4.46 -17.91 -2.42
CA VAL A 612 -5.59 -18.28 -3.28
C VAL A 612 -5.90 -17.17 -4.29
N PHE A 613 -6.28 -17.58 -5.49
CA PHE A 613 -6.68 -16.75 -6.62
C PHE A 613 -7.93 -17.38 -7.27
N PRO A 614 -8.65 -16.69 -8.17
CA PRO A 614 -9.69 -17.29 -9.00
C PRO A 614 -9.30 -18.64 -9.65
N VAL A 615 -10.31 -19.46 -9.91
CA VAL A 615 -10.19 -20.79 -10.52
C VAL A 615 -11.10 -20.90 -11.76
N LEU A 616 -10.84 -21.91 -12.59
CA LEU A 616 -11.86 -22.40 -13.51
C LEU A 616 -12.76 -23.41 -12.81
N GLU A 617 -14.06 -23.15 -12.84
CA GLU A 617 -15.07 -23.87 -12.08
C GLU A 617 -15.62 -25.07 -12.88
N PRO A 618 -16.02 -26.16 -12.20
CA PRO A 618 -16.77 -27.24 -12.85
C PRO A 618 -18.05 -26.70 -13.51
N VAL A 619 -18.33 -27.12 -14.74
CA VAL A 619 -19.49 -26.64 -15.54
C VAL A 619 -20.83 -26.90 -14.86
N ASN A 620 -20.88 -27.91 -13.97
CA ASN A 620 -22.05 -28.28 -13.17
C ASN A 620 -22.08 -27.66 -11.76
N ALA A 621 -21.14 -26.79 -11.40
CA ALA A 621 -21.14 -26.11 -10.11
C ALA A 621 -22.23 -25.03 -10.03
N ASN A 622 -22.89 -24.93 -8.87
CA ASN A 622 -24.02 -24.02 -8.70
C ASN A 622 -23.59 -22.55 -8.83
N GLY A 623 -24.20 -21.84 -9.80
CA GLY A 623 -23.94 -20.44 -10.07
C GLY A 623 -22.50 -20.12 -10.50
N ALA A 624 -21.83 -21.05 -11.18
CA ALA A 624 -20.49 -20.86 -11.73
C ALA A 624 -20.40 -19.62 -12.63
N LEU A 625 -19.29 -18.89 -12.52
CA LEU A 625 -18.99 -17.70 -13.33
C LEU A 625 -17.96 -17.99 -14.42
N LEU A 626 -16.90 -18.72 -14.07
CA LEU A 626 -15.71 -18.90 -14.91
C LEU A 626 -15.48 -20.37 -15.24
N THR A 627 -16.25 -20.91 -16.18
CA THR A 627 -16.13 -22.32 -16.63
C THR A 627 -15.10 -22.53 -17.74
N SER A 628 -14.46 -21.45 -18.22
CA SER A 628 -13.45 -21.47 -19.28
C SER A 628 -12.53 -20.25 -19.17
N TRP A 629 -11.33 -20.35 -19.74
CA TRP A 629 -10.39 -19.23 -19.81
C TRP A 629 -10.98 -17.99 -20.50
N PRO A 630 -10.62 -16.75 -20.06
CA PRO A 630 -10.90 -15.48 -20.74
C PRO A 630 -10.67 -15.48 -22.25
N THR A 631 -9.72 -16.29 -22.72
CA THR A 631 -9.39 -16.48 -24.13
C THR A 631 -10.55 -16.88 -25.03
N ASN A 632 -11.65 -17.36 -24.44
CA ASN A 632 -12.80 -17.92 -25.16
C ASN A 632 -14.05 -17.01 -25.04
N ALA A 633 -13.94 -15.85 -24.40
CA ALA A 633 -15.05 -14.92 -24.19
C ALA A 633 -15.37 -14.12 -25.47
N ASN A 634 -16.44 -14.49 -26.17
CA ASN A 634 -16.92 -13.77 -27.36
C ASN A 634 -17.72 -12.48 -27.05
N HIS A 635 -17.55 -11.87 -25.88
CA HIS A 635 -18.32 -10.67 -25.51
C HIS A 635 -17.66 -9.38 -26.03
N ASN A 636 -18.39 -8.63 -26.86
CA ASN A 636 -17.95 -7.35 -27.38
C ASN A 636 -18.52 -6.21 -26.51
N PHE A 637 -17.64 -5.54 -25.76
CA PHE A 637 -17.92 -4.36 -24.96
C PHE A 637 -16.78 -3.35 -25.10
N PRO A 638 -17.02 -2.02 -25.06
CA PRO A 638 -15.95 -1.04 -24.95
C PRO A 638 -15.13 -1.23 -23.67
N TRP A 639 -13.80 -1.21 -23.80
CA TRP A 639 -12.89 -1.57 -22.72
C TRP A 639 -11.72 -0.59 -22.62
N ILE A 640 -11.54 0.03 -21.45
CA ILE A 640 -10.29 0.67 -21.07
C ILE A 640 -9.44 -0.35 -20.31
N VAL A 641 -8.18 -0.50 -20.68
CA VAL A 641 -7.16 -1.21 -19.88
C VAL A 641 -5.92 -0.34 -19.80
N GLY A 642 -5.18 -0.43 -18.71
CA GLY A 642 -3.97 0.36 -18.56
C GLY A 642 -3.11 -0.01 -17.38
N VAL A 643 -2.01 0.71 -17.24
CA VAL A 643 -0.90 0.39 -16.35
C VAL A 643 -0.19 1.66 -15.88
N CYS A 644 0.47 1.56 -14.74
CA CYS A 644 1.43 2.56 -14.29
C CYS A 644 2.70 2.51 -15.17
N GLN A 645 3.46 3.61 -15.26
CA GLN A 645 4.71 3.63 -16.03
C GLN A 645 5.76 2.69 -15.42
N ASP A 646 5.82 2.57 -14.09
CA ASP A 646 6.84 1.82 -13.36
C ASP A 646 6.21 0.80 -12.38
N GLU A 647 5.19 0.04 -12.82
CA GLU A 647 4.54 -1.09 -12.12
C GLU A 647 5.49 -1.96 -11.28
N GLY A 648 6.71 -2.17 -11.79
CA GLY A 648 7.76 -2.93 -11.12
C GLY A 648 8.27 -2.32 -9.81
N MET A 649 7.88 -1.10 -9.42
CA MET A 649 8.30 -0.44 -8.18
C MET A 649 7.63 -0.98 -6.90
N ILE A 650 6.70 -1.94 -7.01
CA ILE A 650 6.14 -2.65 -5.84
C ILE A 650 6.42 -4.16 -5.90
N TYR A 651 6.35 -4.77 -7.09
CA TYR A 651 6.54 -6.22 -7.26
C TYR A 651 7.81 -6.64 -8.04
N THR A 652 8.73 -5.71 -8.31
CA THR A 652 9.97 -5.87 -9.11
C THR A 652 9.79 -6.27 -10.59
N LEU A 653 8.55 -6.34 -11.10
CA LEU A 653 8.21 -7.05 -12.34
C LEU A 653 7.17 -6.32 -13.20
N GLN A 654 7.62 -5.39 -14.05
CA GLN A 654 6.76 -4.71 -15.03
C GLN A 654 6.04 -5.68 -15.99
N TYR A 655 6.63 -6.86 -16.21
CA TYR A 655 6.04 -7.94 -17.02
C TYR A 655 4.69 -8.46 -16.49
N MET A 656 4.44 -8.42 -15.18
CA MET A 656 3.19 -8.95 -14.60
C MET A 656 1.94 -8.17 -14.98
N PHE A 657 2.07 -6.94 -15.48
CA PHE A 657 0.94 -6.03 -15.72
C PHE A 657 0.89 -5.51 -17.16
N VAL A 658 2.04 -5.13 -17.73
CA VAL A 658 2.10 -4.55 -19.10
C VAL A 658 1.86 -5.61 -20.17
N TYR A 659 2.57 -6.74 -20.13
CA TYR A 659 2.43 -7.82 -21.11
C TYR A 659 0.99 -8.40 -21.19
N PRO A 660 0.33 -8.79 -20.08
CA PRO A 660 -1.03 -9.31 -20.15
C PRO A 660 -2.04 -8.27 -20.63
N SER A 661 -1.86 -6.98 -20.28
CA SER A 661 -2.69 -5.89 -20.81
C SER A 661 -2.59 -5.77 -22.33
N MET A 662 -1.37 -5.75 -22.89
CA MET A 662 -1.16 -5.75 -24.34
C MET A 662 -1.68 -7.02 -25.02
N LYS A 663 -1.61 -8.17 -24.35
CA LYS A 663 -2.14 -9.45 -24.85
C LYS A 663 -3.67 -9.49 -24.86
N GLY A 664 -4.31 -8.87 -23.88
CA GLY A 664 -5.76 -8.68 -23.83
C GLY A 664 -6.23 -7.73 -24.94
N LEU A 665 -5.60 -6.55 -25.08
CA LEU A 665 -5.89 -5.59 -26.16
C LEU A 665 -5.91 -6.26 -27.54
N ASN A 666 -4.87 -7.03 -27.87
CA ASN A 666 -4.71 -7.72 -29.16
C ASN A 666 -5.68 -8.89 -29.40
N ARG A 667 -6.57 -9.20 -28.44
CA ARG A 667 -7.50 -10.33 -28.51
C ARG A 667 -8.95 -9.97 -28.20
N HIS A 668 -9.20 -8.81 -27.62
CA HIS A 668 -10.55 -8.32 -27.33
C HIS A 668 -11.28 -7.92 -28.63
N PRO A 669 -12.51 -8.39 -28.89
CA PRO A 669 -13.21 -8.10 -30.14
C PRO A 669 -13.92 -6.73 -30.17
N GLY A 670 -13.91 -5.98 -29.06
CA GLY A 670 -14.60 -4.70 -28.92
C GLY A 670 -13.69 -3.46 -28.96
N PRO A 671 -14.24 -2.24 -28.90
CA PRO A 671 -13.47 -1.01 -28.89
C PRO A 671 -12.55 -0.91 -27.65
N THR A 672 -11.24 -1.00 -27.86
CA THR A 672 -10.25 -0.92 -26.77
C THR A 672 -9.55 0.43 -26.69
N TYR A 673 -9.31 0.91 -25.48
CA TYR A 673 -8.45 2.05 -25.19
C TYR A 673 -7.34 1.64 -24.21
N PHE A 674 -6.09 1.96 -24.54
CA PHE A 674 -4.96 1.79 -23.64
C PHE A 674 -4.65 3.12 -22.92
N PHE A 675 -4.61 3.12 -21.59
CA PHE A 675 -4.04 4.23 -20.82
C PHE A 675 -2.72 3.83 -20.16
N LYS A 676 -1.82 4.79 -20.01
CA LYS A 676 -0.55 4.60 -19.33
C LYS A 676 -0.29 5.77 -18.38
N PHE A 677 -0.44 5.55 -17.08
CA PHE A 677 -0.24 6.60 -16.10
C PHE A 677 1.27 6.81 -15.89
N ASN A 678 1.79 7.96 -16.31
CA ASN A 678 3.22 8.28 -16.33
C ASN A 678 3.59 9.54 -15.53
N TYR A 679 2.68 10.02 -14.68
CA TYR A 679 2.89 11.21 -13.87
C TYR A 679 3.70 10.86 -12.61
N THR A 680 4.93 11.37 -12.52
CA THR A 680 5.94 11.02 -11.50
C THR A 680 5.90 11.89 -10.24
N ARG A 681 4.93 12.80 -10.15
CA ARG A 681 4.54 13.50 -8.92
C ARG A 681 3.32 12.77 -8.33
N GLY A 682 3.19 12.81 -7.02
CA GLY A 682 2.11 12.14 -6.30
C GLY A 682 2.37 12.09 -4.79
N PRO A 683 1.40 11.60 -4.00
CA PRO A 683 1.64 11.29 -2.60
C PRO A 683 2.49 10.02 -2.49
N SER A 684 3.31 9.93 -1.44
CA SER A 684 4.13 8.75 -1.16
C SER A 684 3.24 7.53 -0.92
N VAL A 685 3.16 6.62 -1.89
CA VAL A 685 2.22 5.47 -1.83
C VAL A 685 2.68 4.49 -0.75
N PRO A 686 1.86 4.07 0.24
CA PRO A 686 2.34 3.30 1.40
C PRO A 686 2.98 1.93 1.10
N PHE A 687 2.65 1.32 -0.04
CA PHE A 687 3.34 0.13 -0.56
C PHE A 687 4.84 0.36 -0.87
N ALA A 688 5.27 1.62 -0.86
CA ALA A 688 6.50 2.12 -1.39
C ALA A 688 7.10 3.18 -0.43
N HIS A 689 7.89 2.74 0.55
CA HIS A 689 8.89 3.59 1.22
C HIS A 689 10.01 3.92 0.22
N ILE A 690 9.71 4.81 -0.73
CA ILE A 690 10.51 5.09 -1.93
C ILE A 690 10.63 6.61 -2.11
N ASP A 691 11.79 7.16 -1.81
CA ASP A 691 12.12 8.59 -2.02
C ASP A 691 12.50 8.89 -3.49
N HIS A 692 11.86 8.21 -4.47
CA HIS A 692 12.22 8.28 -5.90
C HIS A 692 11.09 8.73 -6.81
N PRO A 693 11.39 9.60 -7.79
CA PRO A 693 10.46 9.93 -8.85
C PRO A 693 10.26 8.73 -9.77
N GLY A 694 9.05 8.18 -9.75
CA GLY A 694 8.61 7.03 -10.53
C GLY A 694 7.13 6.78 -10.28
N VAL A 695 6.51 5.92 -11.08
CA VAL A 695 5.05 5.69 -11.04
C VAL A 695 4.73 4.25 -10.65
N PRO A 696 4.68 3.92 -9.35
CA PRO A 696 4.43 2.56 -8.87
C PRO A 696 3.00 2.10 -9.14
N HIS A 697 2.78 0.79 -8.99
CA HIS A 697 1.46 0.13 -9.05
C HIS A 697 0.42 0.87 -8.17
N GLY A 698 -0.73 1.20 -8.75
CA GLY A 698 -1.82 1.92 -8.08
C GLY A 698 -1.60 3.42 -7.85
N ALA A 699 -0.54 4.04 -8.39
CA ALA A 699 -0.27 5.47 -8.17
C ALA A 699 -1.38 6.41 -8.68
N GLU A 700 -2.16 6.00 -9.69
CA GLU A 700 -3.30 6.79 -10.19
C GLU A 700 -4.50 6.81 -9.22
N LEU A 701 -4.55 5.90 -8.25
CA LEU A 701 -5.67 5.82 -7.29
C LEU A 701 -5.84 7.12 -6.50
N ALA A 702 -4.75 7.78 -6.12
CA ALA A 702 -4.79 9.07 -5.42
C ALA A 702 -5.32 10.25 -6.28
N TYR A 703 -5.49 10.03 -7.58
CA TYR A 703 -6.07 11.00 -8.52
C TYR A 703 -7.53 10.66 -8.89
N LEU A 704 -8.01 9.45 -8.61
CA LEU A 704 -9.40 9.03 -8.79
C LEU A 704 -10.19 9.06 -7.47
N TYR A 705 -9.53 8.79 -6.34
CA TYR A 705 -10.10 8.66 -5.01
C TYR A 705 -9.39 9.57 -4.01
N GLU A 706 -10.10 9.95 -2.95
CA GLU A 706 -9.55 10.73 -1.83
C GLU A 706 -8.57 9.84 -1.03
N PRO A 707 -7.24 10.09 -1.08
CA PRO A 707 -6.28 9.15 -0.52
C PRO A 707 -6.21 9.27 1.00
N THR A 708 -6.09 8.11 1.67
CA THR A 708 -5.93 8.03 3.14
C THR A 708 -4.54 8.44 3.64
N PHE A 709 -3.66 8.86 2.72
CA PHE A 709 -2.27 9.24 2.96
C PHE A 709 -1.92 10.47 2.10
N THR A 710 -1.26 11.46 2.69
CA THR A 710 -0.85 12.70 2.03
C THR A 710 0.58 13.06 2.41
N SER A 711 1.34 13.63 1.46
CA SER A 711 2.67 14.19 1.72
C SER A 711 2.59 15.71 1.88
N LYS A 712 3.59 16.30 2.54
CA LYS A 712 3.58 17.73 2.92
C LYS A 712 3.45 18.72 1.73
N ASP A 713 3.86 18.28 0.54
CA ASP A 713 3.88 19.10 -0.69
C ASP A 713 2.86 18.64 -1.75
N TRP A 714 1.82 17.89 -1.35
CA TRP A 714 0.80 17.34 -2.25
C TRP A 714 -0.63 17.45 -1.65
N PRO A 715 -1.68 17.75 -2.44
CA PRO A 715 -1.65 18.05 -3.87
C PRO A 715 -1.29 19.52 -4.16
N LYS A 716 -0.62 19.78 -5.29
CA LYS A 716 -0.48 21.12 -5.88
C LYS A 716 -1.61 21.37 -6.89
N PRO A 717 -1.82 22.61 -7.39
CA PRO A 717 -2.87 22.90 -8.37
C PRO A 717 -2.86 21.95 -9.57
N GLU A 718 -1.68 21.68 -10.14
CA GLU A 718 -1.53 20.76 -11.29
C GLU A 718 -1.95 19.31 -10.97
N ASP A 719 -1.77 18.87 -9.71
CA ASP A 719 -2.21 17.55 -9.25
C ASP A 719 -3.75 17.47 -9.17
N VAL A 720 -4.40 18.56 -8.74
CA VAL A 720 -5.86 18.69 -8.71
C VAL A 720 -6.44 18.75 -10.12
N GLU A 721 -5.80 19.48 -11.04
CA GLU A 721 -6.19 19.54 -12.46
C GLU A 721 -6.11 18.16 -13.14
N LEU A 722 -5.00 17.42 -12.91
CA LEU A 722 -4.86 16.05 -13.42
C LEU A 722 -5.92 15.10 -12.83
N SER A 723 -6.23 15.22 -11.53
CA SER A 723 -7.30 14.43 -10.90
C SER A 723 -8.67 14.75 -11.51
N LYS A 724 -8.99 16.02 -11.75
CA LYS A 724 -10.24 16.41 -12.45
C LYS A 724 -10.31 15.85 -13.86
N LEU A 725 -9.21 15.89 -14.62
CA LEU A 725 -9.14 15.32 -15.96
C LEU A 725 -9.38 13.79 -15.95
N LEU A 726 -8.74 13.06 -15.04
CA LEU A 726 -8.89 11.59 -14.94
C LEU A 726 -10.31 11.18 -14.52
N VAL A 727 -10.88 11.81 -13.49
CA VAL A 727 -12.28 11.56 -13.10
C VAL A 727 -13.22 11.84 -14.26
N LYS A 728 -13.04 12.98 -14.95
CA LYS A 728 -13.88 13.35 -16.09
C LYS A 728 -13.75 12.39 -17.27
N MET A 729 -12.55 11.85 -17.54
CA MET A 729 -12.34 10.79 -18.53
C MET A 729 -13.09 9.50 -18.16
N TRP A 730 -13.04 9.05 -16.91
CA TRP A 730 -13.74 7.84 -16.45
C TRP A 730 -15.26 8.04 -16.49
N VAL A 731 -15.77 9.22 -16.08
CA VAL A 731 -17.20 9.56 -16.17
C VAL A 731 -17.67 9.68 -17.61
N ASN A 732 -16.90 10.31 -18.50
CA ASN A 732 -17.24 10.39 -19.92
C ASN A 732 -17.23 9.01 -20.59
N PHE A 733 -16.30 8.13 -20.22
CA PHE A 733 -16.34 6.74 -20.68
C PHE A 733 -17.59 6.02 -20.17
N ALA A 734 -17.93 6.14 -18.89
CA ALA A 734 -19.17 5.53 -18.35
C ALA A 734 -20.45 6.08 -19.00
N ARG A 735 -20.46 7.39 -19.34
CA ARG A 735 -21.58 8.09 -19.97
C ARG A 735 -21.76 7.76 -21.46
N ASN A 736 -20.66 7.60 -22.21
CA ASN A 736 -20.69 7.54 -23.69
C ASN A 736 -20.12 6.23 -24.28
N GLN A 737 -19.52 5.37 -23.45
CA GLN A 737 -18.84 4.13 -23.84
C GLN A 737 -17.69 4.35 -24.85
N ALA A 738 -17.15 5.57 -24.86
CA ALA A 738 -16.01 6.02 -25.65
C ALA A 738 -15.20 7.04 -24.82
N LEU A 739 -13.88 7.02 -24.95
CA LEU A 739 -13.00 7.89 -24.17
C LEU A 739 -13.06 9.35 -24.70
N MET A 740 -13.53 10.29 -23.87
CA MET A 740 -13.61 11.71 -24.23
C MET A 740 -13.10 12.62 -23.10
N PHE A 741 -12.35 13.66 -23.49
CA PHE A 741 -11.70 14.61 -22.59
C PHE A 741 -12.56 15.86 -22.28
N SER A 742 -13.71 16.03 -22.94
CA SER A 742 -14.69 17.09 -22.68
C SER A 742 -16.11 16.62 -23.02
N ASP A 743 -17.14 17.31 -22.49
CA ASP A 743 -18.54 16.93 -22.69
C ASP A 743 -19.06 17.27 -24.11
N ASN A 744 -18.31 18.05 -24.89
CA ASN A 744 -18.68 18.42 -26.26
C ASN A 744 -18.21 17.35 -27.26
N ALA A 745 -19.10 16.43 -27.65
CA ALA A 745 -18.84 15.44 -28.70
C ALA A 745 -18.32 16.06 -30.02
N ALA A 746 -18.75 17.28 -30.35
CA ALA A 746 -18.29 18.04 -31.52
C ALA A 746 -16.78 18.37 -31.49
N ALA A 747 -16.15 18.47 -30.31
CA ALA A 747 -14.72 18.77 -30.19
C ALA A 747 -13.83 17.55 -30.52
N VAL A 748 -14.35 16.32 -30.41
CA VAL A 748 -13.57 15.09 -30.63
C VAL A 748 -13.21 14.91 -32.10
N LEU A 749 -14.04 15.37 -33.03
CA LEU A 749 -13.77 15.35 -34.48
C LEU A 749 -12.57 16.20 -34.91
N CYS A 750 -12.12 17.16 -34.08
CA CYS A 750 -10.92 17.96 -34.37
C CYS A 750 -9.64 17.47 -33.68
N VAL A 751 -9.72 16.47 -32.80
CA VAL A 751 -8.53 15.85 -32.15
C VAL A 751 -8.28 14.43 -32.67
N ALA A 752 -9.32 13.72 -33.09
CA ALA A 752 -9.20 12.48 -33.87
C ALA A 752 -8.47 12.67 -35.23
N ALA A 753 -8.27 13.93 -35.67
CA ALA A 753 -7.53 14.30 -36.88
C ALA A 753 -6.06 14.71 -36.64
N LEU A 754 -5.57 14.72 -35.38
CA LEU A 754 -4.19 15.10 -35.03
C LEU A 754 -3.44 14.04 -34.19
N GLY A 755 -4.06 12.86 -33.98
CA GLY A 755 -3.45 11.73 -33.25
C GLY A 755 -2.49 10.85 -34.08
N HIS A 756 -2.59 10.88 -35.42
CA HIS A 756 -1.67 10.16 -36.31
C HIS A 756 -1.38 10.99 -37.58
N LEU A 757 -0.22 11.64 -37.58
CA LEU A 757 0.74 11.81 -38.69
C LEU A 757 1.69 12.97 -38.38
N VAL A 758 2.54 12.78 -37.37
CA VAL A 758 3.88 13.36 -37.44
C VAL A 758 4.58 12.64 -38.59
N LEU A 759 4.54 13.23 -39.78
CA LEU A 759 5.33 12.81 -40.94
C LEU A 759 6.80 13.23 -40.77
N GLY A 760 7.41 12.77 -39.67
CA GLY A 760 8.79 12.34 -39.74
C GLY A 760 8.79 10.99 -40.45
N GLU A 761 9.63 10.83 -41.46
CA GLU A 761 9.76 9.54 -42.13
C GLU A 761 10.24 8.50 -41.10
N ASN A 762 9.50 7.39 -40.96
CA ASN A 762 9.93 6.29 -40.10
C ASN A 762 11.34 5.86 -40.54
N PRO A 763 12.34 5.83 -39.63
CA PRO A 763 13.74 5.70 -40.00
C PRO A 763 13.95 4.36 -40.73
N GLN A 764 14.47 4.42 -41.97
CA GLN A 764 14.76 3.22 -42.75
C GLN A 764 16.24 2.91 -42.74
N VAL A 765 16.56 1.63 -42.55
CA VAL A 765 17.92 1.08 -42.56
C VAL A 765 17.97 -0.08 -43.53
N THR A 766 19.05 -0.19 -44.32
CA THR A 766 19.27 -1.33 -45.20
C THR A 766 20.49 -2.12 -44.73
N THR A 767 20.26 -3.41 -44.48
CA THR A 767 21.24 -4.41 -44.04
C THR A 767 21.53 -5.38 -45.19
N SER A 768 22.52 -6.26 -45.05
CA SER A 768 22.79 -7.33 -46.04
C SER A 768 21.62 -8.31 -46.21
N TYR A 769 20.70 -8.38 -45.24
CA TYR A 769 19.48 -9.19 -45.24
C TYR A 769 18.27 -8.49 -45.90
N GLY A 770 18.31 -7.16 -46.03
CA GLY A 770 17.24 -6.35 -46.61
C GLY A 770 17.00 -5.01 -45.91
N THR A 771 16.01 -4.25 -46.38
CA THR A 771 15.60 -2.96 -45.82
C THR A 771 14.56 -3.13 -44.70
N MET A 772 14.62 -2.31 -43.66
CA MET A 772 13.67 -2.31 -42.54
C MET A 772 13.28 -0.89 -42.16
N LYS A 773 12.05 -0.70 -41.65
CA LYS A 773 11.59 0.55 -41.04
C LYS A 773 11.55 0.41 -39.50
N GLY A 774 12.11 1.38 -38.80
CA GLY A 774 12.01 1.52 -37.34
C GLY A 774 10.99 2.56 -36.93
N GLN A 775 11.08 3.02 -35.68
CA GLN A 775 10.26 4.06 -35.08
C GLN A 775 11.11 5.07 -34.28
N VAL A 776 10.59 6.27 -34.05
CA VAL A 776 11.22 7.30 -33.22
C VAL A 776 10.65 7.23 -31.80
N LEU A 777 11.51 7.21 -30.78
CA LEU A 777 11.16 7.17 -29.35
C LEU A 777 11.94 8.23 -28.57
N LYS A 778 11.49 8.57 -27.35
CA LYS A 778 12.17 9.54 -26.48
C LYS A 778 12.95 8.91 -25.32
N SER A 779 14.16 9.42 -25.08
CA SER A 779 15.04 9.06 -23.97
C SER A 779 14.50 9.58 -22.63
N ARG A 780 15.12 9.22 -21.50
CA ARG A 780 14.73 9.78 -20.18
C ARG A 780 14.93 11.30 -20.14
N ASP A 781 16.02 11.83 -20.70
CA ASP A 781 16.25 13.27 -20.80
C ASP A 781 15.51 13.91 -22.02
N GLY A 782 14.57 13.20 -22.65
CA GLY A 782 13.64 13.73 -23.66
C GLY A 782 14.15 13.81 -25.12
N ARG A 783 15.38 13.36 -25.37
CA ARG A 783 15.99 13.32 -26.72
C ARG A 783 15.34 12.23 -27.58
N ASP A 784 15.18 12.51 -28.87
CA ASP A 784 14.70 11.54 -29.83
C ASP A 784 15.81 10.54 -30.20
N TYR A 785 15.44 9.27 -30.33
CA TYR A 785 16.31 8.18 -30.80
C TYR A 785 15.50 7.20 -31.67
N PHE A 786 16.20 6.40 -32.48
CA PHE A 786 15.60 5.43 -33.37
C PHE A 786 15.62 4.02 -32.75
N SER A 787 14.51 3.31 -32.92
CA SER A 787 14.28 1.97 -32.39
C SER A 787 13.89 1.01 -33.52
N PHE A 788 14.60 -0.10 -33.60
CA PHE A 788 14.35 -1.21 -34.51
C PHE A 788 14.24 -2.48 -33.68
N THR A 789 13.14 -3.21 -33.84
CA THR A 789 12.71 -4.29 -32.94
C THR A 789 12.25 -5.48 -33.78
N LYS A 790 12.37 -6.71 -33.24
CA LYS A 790 12.04 -7.95 -33.96
C LYS A 790 12.81 -8.11 -35.28
N ILE A 791 14.11 -7.84 -35.25
CA ILE A 791 15.02 -8.13 -36.37
C ILE A 791 15.43 -9.62 -36.26
N PRO A 792 15.11 -10.48 -37.24
CA PRO A 792 15.55 -11.87 -37.21
C PRO A 792 17.05 -11.95 -37.53
N TYR A 793 17.83 -12.56 -36.65
CA TYR A 793 19.26 -12.80 -36.91
C TYR A 793 19.54 -14.27 -37.28
N ALA A 794 18.63 -15.17 -36.90
CA ALA A 794 18.68 -16.60 -37.22
C ALA A 794 17.36 -17.11 -37.80
N LYS A 795 17.38 -18.29 -38.41
CA LYS A 795 16.15 -19.00 -38.80
C LYS A 795 15.39 -19.48 -37.56
N PRO A 796 14.05 -19.53 -37.59
CA PRO A 796 13.26 -20.07 -36.49
C PRO A 796 13.72 -21.49 -36.10
N PRO A 797 14.13 -21.73 -34.84
CA PRO A 797 14.61 -23.03 -34.38
C PRO A 797 13.45 -24.00 -34.09
N VAL A 798 12.48 -24.07 -35.01
CA VAL A 798 11.23 -24.83 -34.87
C VAL A 798 11.39 -26.28 -35.35
N GLY A 799 10.76 -27.23 -34.68
CA GLY A 799 10.63 -28.62 -35.15
C GLY A 799 11.99 -29.31 -35.39
N GLU A 800 12.33 -29.62 -36.64
CA GLU A 800 13.65 -30.20 -36.98
C GLU A 800 14.82 -29.28 -36.59
N ARG A 801 14.62 -27.95 -36.47
CA ARG A 801 15.69 -27.03 -36.05
C ARG A 801 15.85 -26.87 -34.53
N ARG A 802 14.99 -27.52 -33.72
CA ARG A 802 14.93 -27.35 -32.26
C ARG A 802 16.26 -27.60 -31.54
N PHE A 803 16.96 -28.68 -31.91
CA PHE A 803 18.22 -29.11 -31.30
C PHE A 803 19.39 -29.14 -32.31
N VAL A 804 19.42 -28.17 -33.24
CA VAL A 804 20.56 -27.96 -34.15
C VAL A 804 21.19 -26.57 -33.93
N ILE A 805 22.40 -26.38 -34.46
CA ILE A 805 23.08 -25.08 -34.48
C ILE A 805 22.24 -24.12 -35.34
N SER A 806 22.03 -22.90 -34.85
CA SER A 806 21.25 -21.90 -35.59
C SER A 806 21.94 -21.50 -36.89
N GLU A 807 21.14 -21.42 -37.97
CA GLU A 807 21.53 -20.83 -39.25
C GLU A 807 21.14 -19.35 -39.28
N LYS A 808 21.85 -18.54 -40.08
CA LYS A 808 21.50 -17.14 -40.37
C LYS A 808 20.11 -17.03 -40.96
N ALA A 809 19.37 -15.98 -40.57
CA ALA A 809 18.06 -15.68 -41.15
C ALA A 809 18.12 -15.58 -42.68
N ASP A 810 17.03 -15.97 -43.35
CA ASP A 810 16.90 -15.79 -44.80
C ASP A 810 16.60 -14.32 -45.12
N ASN A 811 17.13 -13.81 -46.25
CA ASN A 811 16.89 -12.43 -46.70
C ASN A 811 15.39 -12.19 -46.95
N TRP A 812 14.87 -11.04 -46.49
CA TRP A 812 13.46 -10.70 -46.63
C TRP A 812 13.18 -9.84 -47.88
N THR A 813 12.04 -10.05 -48.52
CA THR A 813 11.61 -9.31 -49.71
C THR A 813 10.78 -8.08 -49.32
N GLY A 814 11.22 -6.88 -49.69
CA GLY A 814 10.58 -5.61 -49.34
C GLY A 814 11.08 -5.04 -48.02
N THR A 815 10.29 -4.16 -47.39
CA THR A 815 10.69 -3.48 -46.15
C THR A 815 10.13 -4.20 -44.92
N LEU A 816 11.00 -4.76 -44.09
CA LEU A 816 10.64 -5.38 -42.81
C LEU A 816 10.06 -4.34 -41.83
N ASP A 817 8.98 -4.69 -41.14
CA ASP A 817 8.37 -3.86 -40.11
C ASP A 817 9.03 -4.08 -38.74
N ALA A 818 10.13 -3.37 -38.49
CA ALA A 818 10.89 -3.45 -37.25
C ALA A 818 10.30 -2.56 -36.12
N THR A 819 9.00 -2.31 -36.13
CA THR A 819 8.28 -1.59 -35.04
C THR A 819 7.59 -2.53 -34.04
N GLN A 820 7.60 -3.84 -34.31
CA GLN A 820 6.90 -4.86 -33.53
C GLN A 820 7.76 -5.44 -32.40
N HIS A 821 7.11 -5.82 -31.30
CA HIS A 821 7.77 -6.51 -30.18
C HIS A 821 8.31 -7.90 -30.59
N SER A 822 9.53 -8.20 -30.14
CA SER A 822 10.17 -9.50 -30.31
C SER A 822 9.45 -10.56 -29.47
N PRO A 823 9.05 -11.72 -30.04
CA PRO A 823 8.53 -12.82 -29.23
C PRO A 823 9.60 -13.32 -28.25
N TYR A 824 9.18 -13.67 -27.03
CA TYR A 824 10.03 -14.32 -26.04
C TYR A 824 10.48 -15.68 -26.54
N CYS A 825 11.70 -16.13 -26.21
CA CYS A 825 12.05 -17.53 -26.33
C CYS A 825 11.29 -18.37 -25.31
N TYR A 826 10.89 -19.58 -25.71
CA TYR A 826 10.04 -20.42 -24.89
C TYR A 826 10.68 -20.78 -23.55
N GLN A 827 10.00 -20.40 -22.47
CA GLN A 827 10.55 -20.36 -21.12
C GLN A 827 9.48 -20.53 -20.05
N GLY A 828 9.90 -20.96 -18.85
CA GLY A 828 9.04 -20.95 -17.67
C GLY A 828 8.72 -19.52 -17.20
N SER A 829 7.51 -19.29 -16.72
CA SER A 829 7.15 -18.02 -16.09
C SER A 829 7.76 -17.94 -14.70
N PHE A 830 8.61 -16.94 -14.47
CA PHE A 830 9.41 -16.78 -13.25
C PHE A 830 8.53 -16.60 -11.98
N TYR A 831 7.29 -16.12 -12.12
CA TYR A 831 6.37 -15.80 -11.00
C TYR A 831 4.91 -16.22 -11.27
N GLY A 832 4.70 -17.32 -12.00
CA GLY A 832 3.36 -17.83 -12.31
C GLY A 832 3.41 -19.25 -12.88
N THR A 833 2.30 -19.99 -12.80
CA THR A 833 2.30 -21.39 -13.28
C THR A 833 2.11 -21.47 -14.80
N GLY A 834 3.07 -20.99 -15.58
CA GLY A 834 2.94 -20.92 -17.05
C GLY A 834 4.24 -21.10 -17.81
N PHE A 835 4.10 -21.30 -19.12
CA PHE A 835 5.20 -21.15 -20.08
C PHE A 835 4.84 -20.02 -21.04
N LEU A 836 5.86 -19.30 -21.49
CA LEU A 836 5.76 -18.02 -22.20
C LEU A 836 6.73 -18.03 -23.39
N GLY A 837 6.39 -17.31 -24.45
CA GLY A 837 7.20 -17.27 -25.67
C GLY A 837 6.88 -18.36 -26.68
N ASP A 838 7.75 -18.47 -27.68
CA ASP A 838 7.63 -19.33 -28.87
C ASP A 838 8.96 -20.06 -29.13
N GLU A 839 8.97 -21.04 -30.04
CA GLU A 839 10.21 -21.52 -30.65
C GLU A 839 10.74 -20.50 -31.65
N ASP A 840 9.87 -19.82 -32.41
CA ASP A 840 10.26 -18.70 -33.29
C ASP A 840 10.58 -17.45 -32.46
N CYS A 841 11.82 -17.38 -31.99
CA CYS A 841 12.22 -16.38 -31.00
C CYS A 841 13.60 -15.74 -31.20
N LEU A 842 14.37 -16.15 -32.23
CA LEU A 842 15.76 -15.70 -32.42
C LEU A 842 15.84 -14.33 -33.13
N TYR A 843 15.34 -13.34 -32.41
CA TYR A 843 15.28 -11.93 -32.78
C TYR A 843 16.20 -11.08 -31.90
N LEU A 844 16.59 -9.92 -32.42
CA LEU A 844 17.26 -8.87 -31.68
C LEU A 844 16.60 -7.50 -31.90
N ASN A 845 16.86 -6.60 -30.97
CA ASN A 845 16.40 -5.21 -30.98
C ASN A 845 17.63 -4.28 -30.99
N VAL A 846 17.63 -3.26 -31.86
CA VAL A 846 18.68 -2.24 -31.98
C VAL A 846 18.11 -0.86 -31.66
N PHE A 847 18.78 -0.13 -30.78
CA PHE A 847 18.44 1.24 -30.39
C PHE A 847 19.63 2.15 -30.66
N THR A 848 19.43 3.24 -31.41
CA THR A 848 20.49 4.16 -31.85
C THR A 848 20.05 5.62 -31.77
N PRO A 849 20.88 6.55 -31.27
CA PRO A 849 20.56 7.97 -31.31
C PRO A 849 20.60 8.55 -32.74
N ASN A 850 21.36 7.96 -33.67
CA ASN A 850 21.36 8.35 -35.09
C ASN A 850 21.92 7.24 -36.00
N VAL A 851 21.17 6.84 -37.03
CA VAL A 851 21.62 5.84 -38.02
C VAL A 851 22.83 6.27 -38.85
N ASN A 852 23.09 7.58 -38.97
CA ASN A 852 24.24 8.14 -39.68
C ASN A 852 25.45 8.41 -38.76
N GLY A 853 25.40 7.97 -37.51
CA GLY A 853 26.47 8.18 -36.53
C GLY A 853 27.64 7.19 -36.68
N ARG A 854 28.58 7.28 -35.73
CA ARG A 854 29.64 6.28 -35.52
C ARG A 854 29.91 6.17 -34.02
N TYR A 855 29.04 5.43 -33.34
CA TYR A 855 28.99 5.32 -31.89
C TYR A 855 29.58 3.99 -31.38
N PRO A 856 30.05 3.93 -30.12
CA PRO A 856 30.30 2.65 -29.45
C PRO A 856 29.03 1.78 -29.44
N VAL A 857 29.20 0.46 -29.39
CA VAL A 857 28.11 -0.52 -29.41
C VAL A 857 28.12 -1.32 -28.11
N ILE A 858 26.98 -1.36 -27.43
CA ILE A 858 26.76 -2.20 -26.25
C ILE A 858 25.79 -3.32 -26.61
N VAL A 859 26.25 -4.57 -26.61
CA VAL A 859 25.40 -5.76 -26.74
C VAL A 859 25.06 -6.27 -25.35
N TYR A 860 23.79 -6.24 -24.97
CA TYR A 860 23.31 -6.77 -23.69
C TYR A 860 22.76 -8.19 -23.88
N ILE A 861 23.38 -9.14 -23.16
CA ILE A 861 22.91 -10.52 -23.03
C ILE A 861 22.15 -10.63 -21.71
N HIS A 862 20.87 -11.02 -21.78
CA HIS A 862 20.03 -11.07 -20.59
C HIS A 862 20.39 -12.23 -19.65
N GLY A 863 20.26 -11.96 -18.36
CA GLY A 863 20.37 -12.94 -17.28
C GLY A 863 19.19 -13.88 -17.17
N GLY A 864 18.95 -14.37 -15.95
CA GLY A 864 17.87 -15.30 -15.60
C GLY A 864 18.28 -16.77 -15.58
N ALA A 865 19.53 -17.04 -15.20
CA ALA A 865 20.10 -18.38 -15.00
C ALA A 865 19.91 -19.35 -16.19
N PHE A 866 19.90 -18.81 -17.42
CA PHE A 866 19.58 -19.51 -18.67
C PHE A 866 18.19 -20.19 -18.71
N GLN A 867 17.30 -19.90 -17.74
CA GLN A 867 15.92 -20.41 -17.69
C GLN A 867 14.91 -19.44 -18.31
N ALA A 868 15.12 -18.14 -18.12
CA ALA A 868 14.17 -17.09 -18.46
C ALA A 868 14.87 -15.77 -18.83
N GLY A 869 14.24 -14.94 -19.67
CA GLY A 869 14.67 -13.58 -20.03
C GLY A 869 14.10 -13.11 -21.37
N SER A 870 14.64 -12.02 -21.93
CA SER A 870 14.32 -11.54 -23.28
C SER A 870 15.21 -10.38 -23.74
N ALA A 871 15.25 -10.15 -25.06
CA ALA A 871 15.60 -8.87 -25.69
C ALA A 871 14.56 -7.76 -25.44
N ASP A 872 13.30 -8.11 -25.16
CA ASP A 872 12.21 -7.15 -24.96
C ASP A 872 12.20 -6.60 -23.52
N LEU A 873 13.29 -5.92 -23.17
CA LEU A 873 13.47 -5.20 -21.91
C LEU A 873 12.77 -3.84 -22.00
N PHE A 874 11.45 -3.87 -21.83
CA PHE A 874 10.54 -2.72 -21.98
C PHE A 874 11.10 -1.42 -21.40
N GLY A 875 11.56 -0.54 -22.29
CA GLY A 875 11.98 0.81 -21.92
C GLY A 875 13.32 0.93 -21.18
N SER A 876 14.17 -0.09 -21.08
CA SER A 876 15.52 0.07 -20.51
C SER A 876 16.48 0.82 -21.43
N ALA A 877 16.27 0.74 -22.76
CA ALA A 877 17.08 1.46 -23.75
C ALA A 877 17.07 2.98 -23.51
N LYS A 878 15.96 3.55 -23.04
CA LYS A 878 15.79 5.00 -22.79
C LYS A 878 16.81 5.60 -21.81
N TYR A 879 17.44 4.77 -20.96
CA TYR A 879 18.48 5.19 -20.02
C TYR A 879 19.88 5.23 -20.64
N PHE A 880 20.12 4.41 -21.67
CA PHE A 880 21.35 4.41 -22.46
C PHE A 880 21.34 5.47 -23.57
N MET A 881 20.18 5.75 -24.18
CA MET A 881 20.03 6.78 -25.23
C MET A 881 20.21 8.23 -24.72
N ASP A 882 20.42 8.41 -23.41
CA ASP A 882 20.94 9.68 -22.86
C ASP A 882 22.46 9.83 -23.07
N GLU A 883 23.16 8.77 -23.45
CA GLU A 883 24.56 8.78 -23.88
C GLU A 883 24.64 8.45 -25.37
N GLU A 884 25.66 8.96 -26.05
CA GLU A 884 25.90 8.64 -27.47
C GLU A 884 26.50 7.23 -27.61
N VAL A 885 25.62 6.23 -27.73
CA VAL A 885 25.91 4.79 -27.80
C VAL A 885 24.81 4.07 -28.58
N VAL A 886 25.14 3.03 -29.35
CA VAL A 886 24.17 2.08 -29.92
C VAL A 886 24.00 0.90 -28.98
N VAL A 887 22.78 0.45 -28.74
CA VAL A 887 22.48 -0.67 -27.84
C VAL A 887 21.75 -1.78 -28.58
N VAL A 888 22.23 -3.02 -28.44
CA VAL A 888 21.60 -4.21 -29.01
C VAL A 888 21.16 -5.15 -27.90
N TYR A 889 19.90 -5.57 -27.91
CA TYR A 889 19.36 -6.58 -27.00
C TYR A 889 19.05 -7.86 -27.80
N ILE A 890 19.51 -9.03 -27.33
CA ILE A 890 19.39 -10.31 -28.05
C ILE A 890 18.56 -11.35 -27.27
N ASN A 891 17.67 -12.06 -27.96
CA ASN A 891 17.10 -13.31 -27.47
C ASN A 891 18.07 -14.46 -27.77
N TYR A 892 17.95 -15.58 -27.06
CA TYR A 892 18.64 -16.85 -27.35
C TYR A 892 17.84 -18.02 -26.77
N ARG A 893 18.00 -19.26 -27.25
CA ARG A 893 17.26 -20.41 -26.70
C ARG A 893 17.58 -20.65 -25.22
N LEU A 894 16.54 -20.90 -24.44
CA LEU A 894 16.58 -21.05 -22.98
C LEU A 894 16.19 -22.46 -22.54
N GLY A 895 16.52 -22.79 -21.29
CA GLY A 895 16.17 -24.04 -20.63
C GLY A 895 16.55 -25.28 -21.44
N ASN A 896 15.63 -26.25 -21.51
CA ASN A 896 15.81 -27.47 -22.30
C ASN A 896 16.13 -27.19 -23.78
N LEU A 897 15.58 -26.13 -24.40
CA LEU A 897 15.84 -25.82 -25.82
C LEU A 897 17.25 -25.23 -26.03
N GLY A 898 17.78 -24.52 -25.03
CA GLY A 898 19.12 -23.95 -25.08
C GLY A 898 20.25 -24.89 -24.66
N PHE A 899 19.98 -25.81 -23.73
CA PHE A 899 21.05 -26.46 -22.94
C PHE A 899 20.92 -27.98 -22.78
N LEU A 900 19.90 -28.63 -23.35
CA LEU A 900 19.80 -30.09 -23.37
C LEU A 900 21.02 -30.70 -24.08
N SER A 901 21.69 -31.65 -23.41
CA SER A 901 22.84 -32.37 -23.96
C SER A 901 22.77 -33.86 -23.63
N MET A 902 23.01 -34.68 -24.66
CA MET A 902 23.25 -36.11 -24.52
C MET A 902 24.75 -36.41 -24.34
N GLU A 903 25.64 -35.42 -24.40
CA GLU A 903 27.10 -35.60 -24.40
C GLU A 903 27.62 -36.46 -25.59
N ASP A 904 26.93 -36.37 -26.73
CA ASP A 904 27.33 -36.98 -28.01
C ASP A 904 27.20 -36.00 -29.18
N ASN A 905 27.65 -36.42 -30.37
CA ASN A 905 27.72 -35.55 -31.54
C ASN A 905 26.35 -35.26 -32.19
N ALA A 906 25.27 -35.92 -31.75
CA ALA A 906 23.91 -35.67 -32.24
C ALA A 906 23.19 -34.60 -31.40
N ILE A 907 23.36 -34.64 -30.07
CA ILE A 907 22.85 -33.59 -29.16
C ILE A 907 23.96 -33.12 -28.21
N PRO A 908 24.94 -32.33 -28.69
CA PRO A 908 26.06 -31.88 -27.85
C PRO A 908 25.67 -30.81 -26.82
N GLY A 909 24.61 -30.03 -27.06
CA GLY A 909 24.14 -28.96 -26.17
C GLY A 909 24.70 -27.58 -26.52
N ASN A 910 24.68 -26.67 -25.53
CA ASN A 910 25.12 -25.27 -25.60
C ASN A 910 24.48 -24.43 -26.74
N TYR A 911 23.30 -24.83 -27.22
CA TYR A 911 22.56 -24.14 -28.29
C TYR A 911 22.28 -22.67 -27.97
N GLY A 912 21.93 -22.33 -26.73
CA GLY A 912 21.73 -20.94 -26.30
C GLY A 912 22.99 -20.08 -26.39
N ILE A 913 24.18 -20.67 -26.21
CA ILE A 913 25.47 -19.96 -26.39
C ILE A 913 25.80 -19.82 -27.89
N LYS A 914 25.48 -20.83 -28.70
CA LYS A 914 25.64 -20.80 -30.17
C LYS A 914 24.73 -19.75 -30.80
N ASP A 915 23.53 -19.56 -30.27
CA ASP A 915 22.59 -18.49 -30.64
C ASP A 915 23.17 -17.11 -30.33
N GLN A 916 23.76 -16.92 -29.15
CA GLN A 916 24.43 -15.65 -28.77
C GLN A 916 25.63 -15.36 -29.67
N ALA A 917 26.44 -16.36 -30.00
CA ALA A 917 27.58 -16.21 -30.91
C ALA A 917 27.15 -15.80 -32.32
N LEU A 918 26.05 -16.36 -32.83
CA LEU A 918 25.47 -15.98 -34.12
C LEU A 918 24.89 -14.56 -34.10
N ALA A 919 24.23 -14.15 -33.00
CA ALA A 919 23.75 -12.78 -32.83
C ALA A 919 24.92 -11.77 -32.80
N LEU A 920 26.04 -12.12 -32.17
CA LEU A 920 27.27 -11.30 -32.19
C LEU A 920 27.89 -11.23 -33.59
N GLU A 921 27.86 -12.31 -34.38
CA GLU A 921 28.28 -12.27 -35.78
C GLU A 921 27.39 -11.34 -36.63
N TRP A 922 26.08 -11.31 -36.35
CA TRP A 922 25.15 -10.38 -36.99
C TRP A 922 25.46 -8.92 -36.61
N VAL A 923 25.65 -8.62 -35.31
CA VAL A 923 25.98 -7.27 -34.85
C VAL A 923 27.29 -6.79 -35.48
N TYR A 924 28.34 -7.61 -35.47
CA TYR A 924 29.63 -7.24 -36.06
C TYR A 924 29.55 -6.86 -37.56
N LYS A 925 28.56 -7.41 -38.29
CA LYS A 925 28.40 -7.17 -39.74
C LYS A 925 27.44 -6.04 -40.07
N GLU A 926 26.32 -5.95 -39.36
CA GLU A 926 25.21 -5.07 -39.73
C GLU A 926 25.13 -3.77 -38.91
N ILE A 927 25.78 -3.67 -37.75
CA ILE A 927 25.55 -2.53 -36.83
C ILE A 927 25.99 -1.17 -37.39
N SER A 928 26.91 -1.16 -38.36
CA SER A 928 27.30 0.02 -39.14
C SER A 928 26.11 0.70 -39.83
N ALA A 929 25.09 -0.07 -40.25
CA ALA A 929 23.89 0.46 -40.88
C ALA A 929 22.96 1.20 -39.89
N PHE A 930 23.21 1.05 -38.59
CA PHE A 930 22.49 1.71 -37.49
C PHE A 930 23.36 2.78 -36.79
N GLY A 931 24.51 3.14 -37.38
CA GLY A 931 25.44 4.14 -36.85
C GLY A 931 26.36 3.64 -35.72
N GLY A 932 26.49 2.32 -35.54
CA GLY A 932 27.44 1.71 -34.59
C GLY A 932 28.80 1.43 -35.23
N ASP A 933 29.89 1.58 -34.49
CA ASP A 933 31.23 1.16 -34.93
C ASP A 933 31.46 -0.33 -34.62
N PRO A 934 31.62 -1.21 -35.63
CA PRO A 934 31.83 -2.65 -35.41
C PRO A 934 33.19 -2.98 -34.77
N ASN A 935 34.09 -2.00 -34.63
CA ASN A 935 35.37 -2.15 -33.92
C ASN A 935 35.24 -1.83 -32.41
N LEU A 936 34.12 -1.24 -31.96
CA LEU A 936 33.87 -0.82 -30.57
C LEU A 936 32.64 -1.54 -29.99
N ILE A 937 32.64 -2.87 -30.06
CA ILE A 937 31.56 -3.73 -29.55
C ILE A 937 31.91 -4.26 -28.16
N THR A 938 31.30 -3.67 -27.14
CA THR A 938 31.33 -4.18 -25.76
C THR A 938 30.14 -5.09 -25.51
N VAL A 939 30.39 -6.30 -24.99
CA VAL A 939 29.33 -7.20 -24.50
C VAL A 939 29.16 -7.01 -22.99
N ILE A 940 27.91 -6.86 -22.55
CA ILE A 940 27.53 -6.80 -21.12
C ILE A 940 26.41 -7.80 -20.81
N GLY A 941 26.28 -8.16 -19.53
CA GLY A 941 25.18 -8.99 -19.04
C GLY A 941 25.02 -8.86 -17.53
N ILE A 942 23.91 -9.35 -17.00
CA ILE A 942 23.61 -9.33 -15.55
C ILE A 942 23.30 -10.76 -15.10
N ILE A 943 23.94 -11.22 -14.04
CA ILE A 943 23.52 -12.43 -13.32
C ILE A 943 22.62 -11.98 -12.17
N LYS A 944 21.35 -12.38 -12.17
CA LYS A 944 20.45 -12.24 -11.01
C LYS A 944 20.39 -13.61 -10.33
N GLY A 945 21.20 -13.80 -9.28
CA GLY A 945 21.59 -15.13 -8.81
C GLY A 945 21.49 -15.40 -7.30
N CYS A 946 21.43 -14.39 -6.44
CA CYS A 946 21.29 -14.57 -4.99
C CYS A 946 20.12 -13.76 -4.42
N VAL A 947 18.96 -14.41 -4.27
CA VAL A 947 17.98 -14.10 -3.21
C VAL A 947 17.52 -15.43 -2.62
N SER A 948 17.32 -15.49 -1.32
CA SER A 948 17.22 -16.75 -0.57
C SER A 948 16.01 -17.62 -0.95
N GLN A 949 16.28 -18.88 -1.30
CA GLN A 949 15.42 -20.00 -0.91
C GLN A 949 16.27 -21.08 -0.24
N SER A 950 15.77 -21.58 0.91
CA SER A 950 16.09 -22.86 1.57
C SER A 950 17.43 -23.52 1.20
N GLY A 951 18.40 -23.50 2.13
CA GLY A 951 19.70 -24.14 1.90
C GLY A 951 19.60 -25.66 1.69
N ASP A 952 19.80 -26.11 0.45
CA ASP A 952 20.03 -27.52 0.12
C ASP A 952 20.86 -27.67 -1.18
N GLY A 953 22.18 -27.72 -1.02
CA GLY A 953 23.11 -28.52 -1.83
C GLY A 953 23.37 -28.24 -3.32
N TRP A 954 22.54 -27.49 -4.07
CA TRP A 954 22.63 -27.42 -5.54
C TRP A 954 22.90 -26.01 -6.08
N ALA A 955 23.94 -25.89 -6.91
CA ALA A 955 24.36 -24.67 -7.59
C ALA A 955 24.20 -24.80 -9.13
N PRO A 956 23.07 -24.36 -9.73
CA PRO A 956 22.77 -24.61 -11.15
C PRO A 956 23.61 -23.79 -12.15
N TRP A 957 24.55 -22.98 -11.67
CA TRP A 957 25.33 -22.00 -12.42
C TRP A 957 26.76 -22.47 -12.78
N ALA A 958 27.16 -23.66 -12.35
CA ALA A 958 28.42 -24.28 -12.77
C ALA A 958 28.27 -25.06 -14.09
N ILE A 959 29.38 -25.24 -14.81
CA ILE A 959 29.45 -26.16 -15.96
C ILE A 959 29.23 -27.59 -15.44
N LEU A 960 28.36 -28.37 -16.10
CA LEU A 960 28.07 -29.74 -15.64
C LEU A 960 29.23 -30.70 -15.89
N LYS A 961 29.45 -31.64 -14.97
CA LYS A 961 30.48 -32.67 -15.13
C LYS A 961 30.02 -33.69 -16.18
N ARG A 962 30.96 -34.15 -17.01
CA ARG A 962 30.73 -35.20 -18.00
C ARG A 962 30.15 -36.45 -17.31
N GLY A 963 29.01 -36.92 -17.79
CA GLY A 963 28.21 -38.02 -17.23
C GLY A 963 27.06 -37.58 -16.31
N GLU A 964 26.86 -36.28 -16.07
CA GLU A 964 25.69 -35.75 -15.34
C GLU A 964 24.61 -35.25 -16.30
N ALA A 965 24.98 -34.43 -17.29
CA ALA A 965 24.04 -33.88 -18.27
C ALA A 965 23.30 -34.98 -19.05
N ARG A 966 24.01 -36.02 -19.53
CA ARG A 966 23.40 -37.17 -20.22
C ARG A 966 22.39 -37.92 -19.34
N LYS A 967 22.61 -38.02 -18.02
CA LYS A 967 21.64 -38.66 -17.09
C LYS A 967 20.37 -37.83 -16.96
N MET A 968 20.52 -36.51 -16.87
CA MET A 968 19.41 -35.56 -16.73
C MET A 968 18.59 -35.48 -18.03
N ALA A 969 19.25 -35.41 -19.19
CA ALA A 969 18.63 -35.51 -20.50
C ALA A 969 17.85 -36.82 -20.70
N MET A 970 18.37 -37.94 -20.20
CA MET A 970 17.65 -39.22 -20.24
C MET A 970 16.36 -39.25 -19.40
N ASN A 971 16.19 -38.38 -18.41
CA ASN A 971 14.91 -38.24 -17.70
C ASN A 971 13.86 -37.56 -18.59
N LEU A 972 14.25 -36.52 -19.34
CA LEU A 972 13.39 -35.93 -20.36
C LEU A 972 13.04 -36.99 -21.42
N VAL A 973 14.03 -37.63 -22.05
CA VAL A 973 13.83 -38.67 -23.09
C VAL A 973 12.83 -39.76 -22.68
N LYS A 974 12.82 -40.18 -21.39
CA LYS A 974 11.82 -41.12 -20.85
C LYS A 974 10.43 -40.50 -20.71
N ALA A 975 10.31 -39.36 -20.01
CA ALA A 975 9.01 -38.76 -19.72
C ALA A 975 8.26 -38.25 -20.97
N VAL A 976 8.98 -38.04 -22.07
CA VAL A 976 8.39 -37.68 -23.36
C VAL A 976 8.03 -38.90 -24.23
N GLY A 977 8.37 -40.12 -23.81
CA GLY A 977 8.23 -41.34 -24.60
C GLY A 977 9.13 -41.33 -25.84
N CYS A 978 10.44 -41.19 -25.63
CA CYS A 978 11.50 -41.34 -26.64
C CYS A 978 12.60 -42.32 -26.21
N ASP A 979 12.50 -42.93 -25.03
CA ASP A 979 13.38 -44.02 -24.64
C ASP A 979 13.12 -45.27 -25.49
N GLY A 980 14.19 -45.87 -26.01
CA GLY A 980 14.12 -46.94 -27.00
C GLY A 980 13.87 -46.49 -28.44
N ALA A 981 13.74 -45.18 -28.72
CA ALA A 981 13.71 -44.68 -30.09
C ALA A 981 15.05 -44.92 -30.81
N ALA A 982 15.01 -45.41 -32.05
CA ALA A 982 16.20 -45.64 -32.88
C ALA A 982 16.96 -44.35 -33.24
N ASP A 983 16.26 -43.21 -33.23
CA ASP A 983 16.80 -41.86 -33.39
C ASP A 983 16.13 -40.96 -32.34
N ILE A 984 16.84 -40.70 -31.23
CA ILE A 984 16.34 -39.90 -30.10
C ILE A 984 16.16 -38.43 -30.53
N LEU A 985 17.03 -37.90 -31.39
CA LEU A 985 16.96 -36.53 -31.89
C LEU A 985 15.67 -36.32 -32.70
N LYS A 986 15.38 -37.18 -33.67
CA LYS A 986 14.12 -37.12 -34.44
C LYS A 986 12.90 -37.34 -33.57
N CYS A 987 12.97 -38.21 -32.58
CA CYS A 987 11.87 -38.39 -31.64
C CYS A 987 11.59 -37.10 -30.85
N LEU A 988 12.63 -36.38 -30.38
CA LEU A 988 12.52 -35.11 -29.66
C LEU A 988 12.09 -33.93 -30.55
N GLN A 989 12.53 -33.88 -31.81
CA GLN A 989 12.06 -32.93 -32.82
C GLN A 989 10.58 -33.14 -33.15
N GLY A 990 10.12 -34.40 -33.18
CA GLY A 990 8.73 -34.77 -33.45
C GLY A 990 7.73 -34.57 -32.30
N LYS A 991 8.15 -34.19 -31.09
CA LYS A 991 7.22 -33.85 -30.00
C LYS A 991 6.71 -32.40 -30.13
N PRO A 992 5.47 -32.12 -29.66
CA PRO A 992 5.01 -30.74 -29.42
C PRO A 992 5.90 -30.02 -28.40
N ILE A 993 6.03 -28.69 -28.51
CA ILE A 993 6.85 -27.86 -27.63
C ILE A 993 6.43 -28.00 -26.15
N GLU A 994 5.14 -28.21 -25.89
CA GLU A 994 4.54 -28.36 -24.57
C GLU A 994 5.07 -29.57 -23.81
N VAL A 995 5.66 -30.53 -24.50
CA VAL A 995 6.25 -31.73 -23.88
C VAL A 995 7.52 -31.37 -23.08
N SER A 996 8.17 -30.25 -23.39
CA SER A 996 9.27 -29.70 -22.57
C SER A 996 8.82 -29.11 -21.22
N LYS A 997 7.50 -28.91 -21.00
CA LYS A 997 6.95 -28.36 -19.74
C LYS A 997 7.14 -29.27 -18.54
N ASN A 998 7.25 -30.59 -18.77
CA ASN A 998 7.06 -31.59 -17.73
C ASN A 998 8.30 -31.82 -16.85
N ILE A 999 9.50 -31.46 -17.30
CA ILE A 999 10.71 -31.58 -16.47
C ILE A 999 11.70 -30.42 -16.69
N MET A 1000 11.95 -29.66 -15.62
CA MET A 1000 13.03 -28.67 -15.52
C MET A 1000 14.37 -29.34 -15.13
N THR A 1001 14.80 -30.37 -15.86
CA THR A 1001 16.05 -31.12 -15.60
C THR A 1001 17.28 -30.41 -16.16
N LEU A 1002 17.65 -29.31 -15.48
CA LEU A 1002 18.84 -28.51 -15.68
C LEU A 1002 18.94 -27.79 -17.03
N VAL A 1003 19.74 -26.72 -16.99
CA VAL A 1003 19.65 -25.54 -17.86
C VAL A 1003 21.03 -24.88 -17.99
N SER A 1004 22.08 -25.66 -17.78
CA SER A 1004 23.42 -25.19 -17.46
C SER A 1004 24.38 -25.51 -18.62
N PRO A 1005 25.42 -24.70 -18.86
CA PRO A 1005 26.44 -25.04 -19.86
C PRO A 1005 27.09 -26.40 -19.60
N VAL A 1006 27.44 -27.11 -20.67
CA VAL A 1006 28.01 -28.47 -20.63
C VAL A 1006 29.38 -28.54 -21.30
N LEU A 1007 30.19 -29.53 -20.91
CA LEU A 1007 31.39 -29.88 -21.67
C LEU A 1007 31.03 -30.76 -22.87
N GLU A 1008 31.15 -30.19 -24.07
CA GLU A 1008 30.86 -30.84 -25.35
C GLU A 1008 31.96 -31.85 -25.74
N PRO A 1009 31.65 -32.86 -26.56
CA PRO A 1009 32.67 -33.65 -27.23
C PRO A 1009 33.51 -32.78 -28.18
N GLU A 1010 34.84 -32.96 -28.18
CA GLU A 1010 35.74 -32.25 -29.11
C GLU A 1010 35.46 -32.56 -30.59
N THR A 1011 34.80 -33.69 -30.88
CA THR A 1011 34.37 -34.08 -32.23
C THR A 1011 32.95 -33.63 -32.59
N ALA A 1012 32.25 -32.94 -31.69
CA ALA A 1012 30.89 -32.47 -31.95
C ALA A 1012 30.89 -31.25 -32.89
N PRO A 1013 29.97 -31.20 -33.88
CA PRO A 1013 29.86 -30.04 -34.76
C PRO A 1013 29.66 -28.74 -33.99
N GLY A 1014 30.50 -27.74 -34.27
CA GLY A 1014 30.40 -26.40 -33.68
C GLY A 1014 30.51 -26.37 -32.15
N ALA A 1015 31.26 -27.28 -31.52
CA ALA A 1015 31.52 -27.25 -30.09
C ALA A 1015 32.22 -25.94 -29.69
N ILE A 1016 31.71 -25.28 -28.64
CA ILE A 1016 32.26 -24.02 -28.10
C ILE A 1016 32.99 -24.27 -26.77
N LEU A 1017 32.49 -25.21 -25.97
CA LEU A 1017 32.99 -25.47 -24.61
C LEU A 1017 33.38 -26.94 -24.44
N THR A 1018 34.60 -27.31 -24.86
CA THR A 1018 35.10 -28.71 -24.82
C THR A 1018 35.87 -29.06 -23.54
N SER A 1019 36.39 -28.05 -22.83
CA SER A 1019 37.20 -28.20 -21.63
C SER A 1019 36.87 -27.13 -20.58
N TRP A 1020 37.27 -27.36 -19.33
CA TRP A 1020 37.09 -26.38 -18.25
C TRP A 1020 37.95 -25.13 -18.52
N PRO A 1021 37.42 -23.90 -18.35
CA PRO A 1021 38.18 -22.66 -18.54
C PRO A 1021 39.17 -22.42 -17.39
N THR A 1022 40.31 -23.13 -17.41
CA THR A 1022 41.35 -23.04 -16.36
C THR A 1022 42.33 -21.88 -16.55
N LYS A 1023 42.32 -21.24 -17.72
CA LYS A 1023 42.97 -19.95 -18.01
C LYS A 1023 42.15 -19.20 -19.08
N ALA A 1024 41.87 -17.93 -18.86
CA ALA A 1024 41.50 -17.03 -19.95
C ALA A 1024 42.79 -16.66 -20.71
N ASN A 1025 42.83 -16.95 -22.01
CA ASN A 1025 44.04 -16.80 -22.85
C ASN A 1025 43.86 -15.63 -23.86
N HIS A 1026 43.13 -14.59 -23.45
CA HIS A 1026 42.64 -13.52 -24.31
C HIS A 1026 42.97 -12.13 -23.75
N ASN A 1027 43.67 -11.31 -24.54
CA ASN A 1027 44.12 -9.97 -24.16
C ASN A 1027 43.01 -8.91 -24.34
N TYR A 1028 41.82 -9.13 -23.75
CA TYR A 1028 40.71 -8.17 -23.79
C TYR A 1028 40.44 -7.60 -22.39
N PRO A 1029 40.25 -6.28 -22.24
CA PRO A 1029 39.88 -5.69 -20.96
C PRO A 1029 38.47 -6.15 -20.56
N TRP A 1030 38.26 -6.39 -19.28
CA TRP A 1030 36.98 -6.83 -18.71
C TRP A 1030 36.76 -6.25 -17.32
N ILE A 1031 35.49 -6.09 -16.94
CA ILE A 1031 35.05 -5.51 -15.67
C ILE A 1031 34.11 -6.51 -14.98
N VAL A 1032 34.30 -6.73 -13.68
CA VAL A 1032 33.41 -7.55 -12.86
C VAL A 1032 32.87 -6.70 -11.71
N GLY A 1033 31.54 -6.62 -11.61
CA GLY A 1033 30.83 -6.07 -10.46
C GLY A 1033 30.32 -7.18 -9.55
N VAL A 1034 30.36 -6.98 -8.24
CA VAL A 1034 29.83 -7.92 -7.23
C VAL A 1034 28.96 -7.16 -6.23
N CYS A 1035 27.82 -7.73 -5.82
CA CYS A 1035 26.91 -7.11 -4.85
C CYS A 1035 27.25 -7.57 -3.42
N GLN A 1036 27.32 -6.65 -2.46
CA GLN A 1036 28.08 -6.86 -1.21
C GLN A 1036 27.50 -7.93 -0.26
N ASP A 1037 26.19 -8.20 -0.28
CA ASP A 1037 25.59 -9.29 0.52
C ASP A 1037 25.36 -10.60 -0.28
N GLU A 1038 25.92 -10.76 -1.49
CA GLU A 1038 25.92 -12.05 -2.19
C GLU A 1038 26.96 -13.00 -1.56
N GLY A 1039 26.58 -13.61 -0.43
CA GLY A 1039 27.44 -14.33 0.51
C GLY A 1039 28.06 -15.66 0.03
N LEU A 1040 28.72 -15.69 -1.13
CA LEU A 1040 29.45 -16.86 -1.63
C LEU A 1040 30.76 -16.44 -2.34
N VAL A 1041 31.81 -16.21 -1.55
CA VAL A 1041 33.15 -15.86 -2.04
C VAL A 1041 33.76 -17.06 -2.79
N VAL A 1042 33.74 -17.02 -4.12
CA VAL A 1042 34.47 -17.97 -4.97
C VAL A 1042 35.94 -17.59 -5.02
N THR A 1043 36.75 -18.13 -4.10
CA THR A 1043 38.21 -17.96 -4.06
C THR A 1043 38.94 -18.73 -5.19
N GLY A 1044 38.76 -18.27 -6.43
CA GLY A 1044 39.57 -18.69 -7.57
C GLY A 1044 40.84 -17.84 -7.69
N ARG A 1045 42.03 -18.43 -7.52
CA ARG A 1045 43.29 -17.74 -7.82
C ARG A 1045 43.47 -17.57 -9.33
N VAL A 1046 43.14 -16.39 -9.86
CA VAL A 1046 43.76 -15.92 -11.11
C VAL A 1046 45.24 -15.69 -10.83
N ALA A 1047 46.12 -16.34 -11.58
CA ALA A 1047 47.56 -16.26 -11.34
C ALA A 1047 48.14 -14.92 -11.83
N HIS A 1048 49.16 -14.40 -11.13
CA HIS A 1048 49.80 -13.13 -11.48
C HIS A 1048 50.30 -13.08 -12.94
N GLY A 1049 49.90 -12.03 -13.64
CA GLY A 1049 50.39 -11.66 -14.96
C GLY A 1049 49.75 -10.37 -15.44
N SER A 1050 50.33 -9.22 -15.06
CA SER A 1050 50.15 -7.85 -15.61
C SER A 1050 48.77 -7.21 -15.84
N ASP A 1051 47.67 -7.95 -15.89
CA ASP A 1051 46.47 -7.49 -16.61
C ASP A 1051 45.47 -6.74 -15.72
N LEU A 1052 44.94 -5.62 -16.23
CA LEU A 1052 44.10 -4.67 -15.50
C LEU A 1052 42.63 -5.14 -15.40
N ALA A 1053 42.35 -6.01 -14.42
CA ALA A 1053 40.99 -6.30 -13.98
C ALA A 1053 40.50 -5.24 -12.99
N TYR A 1054 39.45 -4.49 -13.36
CA TYR A 1054 38.79 -3.52 -12.47
C TYR A 1054 37.64 -4.17 -11.71
N PHE A 1055 37.77 -4.24 -10.39
CA PHE A 1055 36.74 -4.73 -9.46
C PHE A 1055 35.93 -3.58 -8.89
N PHE A 1056 34.62 -3.72 -8.86
CA PHE A 1056 33.70 -2.78 -8.21
C PHE A 1056 32.75 -3.52 -7.26
N GLU A 1057 32.82 -3.20 -5.98
CA GLU A 1057 31.82 -3.61 -4.99
C GLU A 1057 30.62 -2.67 -5.04
N SER A 1058 29.41 -3.20 -5.18
CA SER A 1058 28.17 -2.45 -4.96
C SER A 1058 27.77 -2.59 -3.48
N PRO A 1059 27.66 -1.49 -2.70
CA PRO A 1059 27.56 -1.52 -1.23
C PRO A 1059 26.17 -1.94 -0.69
N TYR A 1060 25.42 -2.71 -1.47
CA TYR A 1060 24.11 -3.27 -1.12
C TYR A 1060 23.97 -4.65 -1.79
N GLY A 1061 23.40 -5.62 -1.06
CA GLY A 1061 22.91 -6.87 -1.61
C GLY A 1061 21.37 -6.94 -1.68
N PRO A 1062 20.76 -8.14 -1.57
CA PRO A 1062 19.39 -8.40 -2.00
C PRO A 1062 18.33 -8.07 -0.93
N GLY A 1063 18.27 -6.80 -0.51
CA GLY A 1063 17.20 -6.26 0.33
C GLY A 1063 16.02 -5.68 -0.48
N PRO A 1064 14.80 -5.62 0.07
CA PRO A 1064 13.63 -5.03 -0.60
C PRO A 1064 13.61 -3.48 -0.55
N THR A 1065 14.77 -2.84 -0.60
CA THR A 1065 14.93 -1.39 -0.48
C THR A 1065 15.23 -0.76 -1.83
N TRP A 1066 14.34 0.14 -2.26
CA TRP A 1066 14.37 0.82 -3.54
C TRP A 1066 15.43 1.94 -3.58
N PRO A 1067 15.92 2.33 -4.78
CA PRO A 1067 17.16 3.07 -5.03
C PRO A 1067 17.76 3.95 -3.90
N LYS A 1068 17.49 5.25 -3.89
CA LYS A 1068 18.31 6.36 -3.33
C LYS A 1068 18.41 7.49 -4.41
N PRO A 1069 18.47 8.82 -4.16
CA PRO A 1069 18.89 9.75 -5.23
C PRO A 1069 20.35 9.50 -5.64
N ALA A 1070 21.15 9.04 -4.67
CA ALA A 1070 22.48 8.48 -4.89
C ALA A 1070 22.47 7.31 -5.88
N ASP A 1071 21.41 6.52 -5.93
CA ASP A 1071 21.30 5.32 -6.76
C ASP A 1071 20.77 5.61 -8.17
N ILE A 1072 20.00 6.70 -8.35
CA ILE A 1072 19.77 7.29 -9.69
C ILE A 1072 21.07 7.92 -10.22
N ALA A 1073 21.87 8.57 -9.36
CA ALA A 1073 23.19 9.05 -9.72
C ALA A 1073 24.17 7.90 -10.02
N LEU A 1074 24.13 6.80 -9.25
CA LEU A 1074 24.89 5.57 -9.48
C LEU A 1074 24.48 4.91 -10.78
N SER A 1075 23.18 4.84 -11.11
CA SER A 1075 22.69 4.36 -12.41
C SER A 1075 23.21 5.22 -13.56
N LYS A 1076 23.15 6.56 -13.45
CA LYS A 1076 23.78 7.48 -14.44
C LYS A 1076 25.30 7.27 -14.51
N MET A 1077 25.98 7.02 -13.37
CA MET A 1077 27.42 6.78 -13.31
C MET A 1077 27.84 5.44 -13.91
N LEU A 1078 27.10 4.35 -13.66
CA LEU A 1078 27.36 3.02 -14.19
C LEU A 1078 27.11 2.96 -15.70
N ILE A 1079 26.02 3.58 -16.19
CA ILE A 1079 25.79 3.71 -17.63
C ILE A 1079 26.90 4.52 -18.28
N LYS A 1080 27.30 5.66 -17.70
CA LYS A 1080 28.46 6.43 -18.19
C LYS A 1080 29.77 5.66 -18.12
N MET A 1081 29.98 4.82 -17.10
CA MET A 1081 31.14 3.96 -16.98
C MET A 1081 31.17 2.89 -18.08
N TRP A 1082 30.06 2.20 -18.33
CA TRP A 1082 29.96 1.21 -19.41
C TRP A 1082 30.12 1.84 -20.79
N VAL A 1083 29.51 3.00 -21.03
CA VAL A 1083 29.66 3.72 -22.31
C VAL A 1083 31.07 4.27 -22.48
N ASN A 1084 31.69 4.83 -21.43
CA ASN A 1084 33.08 5.29 -21.52
C ASN A 1084 34.07 4.12 -21.66
N PHE A 1085 33.79 2.97 -21.06
CA PHE A 1085 34.56 1.74 -21.30
C PHE A 1085 34.46 1.34 -22.78
N ALA A 1086 33.25 1.28 -23.34
CA ALA A 1086 33.01 0.97 -24.76
C ALA A 1086 33.61 2.00 -25.75
N ARG A 1087 33.88 3.24 -25.31
CA ARG A 1087 34.56 4.28 -26.11
C ARG A 1087 36.09 4.19 -26.10
N ASN A 1088 36.68 3.47 -25.15
CA ASN A 1088 38.14 3.46 -24.91
C ASN A 1088 38.70 2.02 -24.88
N GLN A 1089 38.16 1.14 -25.73
CA GLN A 1089 38.70 -0.21 -25.96
C GLN A 1089 39.79 -0.20 -27.04
#